data_AF-A0A5A7QYC6-F1
#
_entry.id   AF-A0A5A7QYC6-F1
#
_cell.length_a   1.000
_cell.length_b   1.000
_cell.length_c   1.000
_cell.angle_alpha   90.00
_cell.angle_beta   90.00
_cell.angle_gamma   90.00
#
_symmetry.space_group_name_H-M   'P 1'
#
loop_
_entity.id
_entity.type
_entity.pdbx_description
1 polymer ?
#
loop_
_entity_poly.entity_id
_entity_poly.type
_entity_poly.pdbx_seq_one_letter_code
_entity_poly.pdbx_strand_id
1 'polypeptide(L)'
;SLPLGLSFAIFFLLEFLVSNPKIALARKGQKVIARHGIVATDETECSKIGRVILQRGGHAVDAAVGAALCLGVVSPSFNGLEEMLVRDLSKWKTGPLSIAVPEQLDGLYTAHRKYGKLLWESIVRPVENLARDGFNVSESFFMSLSHAKSVVMADKELRRTFAPNGELLFLPKLVQMTKLANTLEAIAKWGMNIFYNGSMGETLAKEIQKFGGIITKEDFQKYRVVQRRPLVARVMGYELVTVPPPASARKFVFFYVVFFDATSIPMSLAMHRLVEALKYALARRMDLGDPAFVNVTCVLKNMISTRYARKLKNLIYDNKTFDPVHYGGVRCTITGQLIFVSWMINDGKVKAVIGAAGGLLIPDAVTQVLMNHLKYRMDTSSAVKAARFYHKLNPNVLYLENYRSRFGDYYGYNSSIQAELRQKGHVLEGACRWPSCQLVIQMFKGANAGKLVAVTDPRKGGLLAGNEESDCLEAGCLLFSPFRTLNKALNDMMENITEGKYLSPSAFCLFLLLLFSSSLKTAHASVDGSVVARRGVVATDETLCSIIGRAALYQGGHAVDAAVASAFCLGVISPSYSGIGGGGFMLVRSSDGKSEVYDMREMAPQRASKDMFRSDYAKQQIGPLSIAVPGQVAGLYKAHSKYGKLKWESLVKPAENLARNGFNISDSFFRSLKGSEQFILADQGLRAIFAPKGKLLPLGSTVRLVKLANTLAAISKNGPNAFYNGPIARSLAGDIQAAGGIVTPEDFQRYRVLIRSPLVANTMGYQFVTAPPPASGGAVMILILKILSNYNMAGVHITLVIHRLIEALKFALALRTNFGDPDFVNVTSTLTTMISTSHAQKLKSLINDNKTFDPAHYGSKWGQVYDHGTTHACVVDGKRNVVSMTMSLNSHFGSKFVSPSTGIFLNNQMYDFSIPNRGTPPPSPANFIQPYKRPLSSMAPTIILKARNSHLKYIPLFVYGTQVKAVIGAAGGLMIPNAVTEVLVNYLHLRINPLDAVLAPRFYHMLYPNVLYHEEYSSAGSDKYSCGPEILKSLKNKGHVLQKGHGWTICQFVVQKLEGPNSGQLLAVTDQRKGGSAVGY
;
A
#
# COMPACT_ATOMS: atom_id res chain seq x y z
N SER A 1 15.29 -36.96 22.60
CA SER A 1 14.31 -37.75 21.84
C SER A 1 12.89 -37.37 22.24
N LEU A 2 12.42 -36.16 21.91
CA LEU A 2 10.97 -35.94 21.78
C LEU A 2 10.51 -36.52 20.43
N PRO A 3 9.26 -37.01 20.31
CA PRO A 3 8.68 -37.36 19.01
C PRO A 3 8.58 -36.12 18.11
N LEU A 4 8.96 -36.24 16.83
CA LEU A 4 9.05 -35.10 15.89
C LEU A 4 7.75 -34.27 15.78
N GLY A 5 6.59 -34.86 16.05
CA GLY A 5 5.30 -34.18 15.97
C GLY A 5 5.15 -32.97 16.90
N LEU A 6 5.69 -33.02 18.14
CA LEU A 6 5.46 -31.96 19.12
C LEU A 6 6.25 -30.68 18.77
N SER A 7 7.47 -30.84 18.25
CA SER A 7 8.28 -29.72 17.75
C SER A 7 7.66 -29.06 16.51
N PHE A 8 7.01 -29.84 15.64
CA PHE A 8 6.31 -29.32 14.46
C PHE A 8 5.09 -28.45 14.81
N ALA A 9 4.30 -28.85 15.82
CA ALA A 9 3.11 -28.11 16.24
C ALA A 9 3.44 -26.71 16.79
N ILE A 10 4.47 -26.61 17.65
CA ILE A 10 4.90 -25.33 18.24
C ILE A 10 5.47 -24.38 17.17
N PHE A 11 6.21 -24.90 16.19
CA PHE A 11 6.75 -24.10 15.09
C PHE A 11 5.64 -23.53 14.20
N PHE A 12 4.59 -24.31 13.92
CA PHE A 12 3.40 -23.86 13.19
C PHE A 12 2.65 -22.73 13.91
N LEU A 13 2.50 -22.81 15.24
CA LEU A 13 1.77 -21.81 16.02
C LEU A 13 2.48 -20.44 16.00
N LEU A 14 3.82 -20.46 16.06
CA LEU A 14 4.65 -19.26 15.98
C LEU A 14 4.66 -18.63 14.58
N GLU A 15 4.76 -19.43 13.51
CA GLU A 15 4.59 -18.91 12.14
C GLU A 15 3.19 -18.31 11.91
N PHE A 16 2.14 -18.90 12.49
CA PHE A 16 0.75 -18.44 12.34
C PHE A 16 0.54 -17.05 12.94
N LEU A 17 1.06 -16.80 14.15
CA LEU A 17 0.97 -15.51 14.84
C LEU A 17 1.80 -14.42 14.16
N VAL A 18 2.98 -14.74 13.64
CA VAL A 18 3.82 -13.79 12.88
C VAL A 18 3.22 -13.45 11.50
N SER A 19 2.43 -14.34 10.90
CA SER A 19 1.97 -14.21 9.52
C SER A 19 0.67 -13.39 9.31
N ASN A 20 0.02 -12.86 10.36
CA ASN A 20 -1.34 -12.31 10.25
C ASN A 20 -1.55 -10.84 10.75
N PRO A 21 -0.94 -9.81 10.09
CA PRO A 21 -1.15 -8.40 10.48
C PRO A 21 -2.59 -7.89 10.35
N LYS A 22 -3.44 -8.48 9.47
CA LYS A 22 -4.78 -7.91 9.18
C LYS A 22 -5.86 -8.20 10.21
N ILE A 23 -5.60 -9.00 11.24
CA ILE A 23 -6.41 -8.99 12.48
C ILE A 23 -6.32 -7.61 13.17
N ALA A 24 -5.35 -6.76 12.83
CA ALA A 24 -5.26 -5.36 13.27
C ALA A 24 -6.12 -4.36 12.46
N LEU A 25 -6.83 -4.77 11.40
CA LEU A 25 -7.55 -3.84 10.50
C LEU A 25 -9.05 -4.12 10.22
N ALA A 26 -9.76 -4.62 11.23
CA ALA A 26 -11.00 -3.92 11.60
C ALA A 26 -10.62 -2.47 12.00
N ARG A 27 -11.50 -1.45 11.87
CA ARG A 27 -11.15 -0.03 12.15
C ARG A 27 -10.74 0.20 13.63
N LYS A 28 -9.51 -0.16 13.98
CA LYS A 28 -8.98 -0.19 15.35
C LYS A 28 -8.47 1.18 15.78
N GLY A 29 -9.43 2.06 16.01
CA GLY A 29 -9.31 3.03 17.10
C GLY A 29 -8.17 4.05 16.97
N GLN A 30 -8.20 4.89 15.93
CA GLN A 30 -7.63 6.26 16.07
C GLN A 30 -8.47 7.12 17.03
N LYS A 31 -9.70 6.68 17.32
CA LYS A 31 -10.59 7.17 18.38
C LYS A 31 -11.20 5.93 19.04
N VAL A 32 -10.94 5.71 20.33
CA VAL A 32 -11.57 4.64 21.11
C VAL A 32 -12.44 5.26 22.18
N ILE A 33 -13.61 4.67 22.42
CA ILE A 33 -14.57 5.09 23.42
C ILE A 33 -14.74 3.95 24.43
N ALA A 34 -14.63 4.25 25.72
CA ALA A 34 -14.74 3.26 26.81
C ALA A 34 -15.41 3.89 28.04
N ARG A 35 -16.08 3.10 28.89
CA ARG A 35 -16.64 3.60 30.16
C ARG A 35 -15.62 3.44 31.29
N HIS A 36 -15.04 2.25 31.43
CA HIS A 36 -14.28 1.87 32.63
C HIS A 36 -12.74 1.97 32.52
N GLY A 37 -12.22 2.84 31.63
CA GLY A 37 -10.79 3.15 31.52
C GLY A 37 -10.22 3.03 30.10
N ILE A 38 -9.12 3.73 29.83
CA ILE A 38 -8.50 3.82 28.50
C ILE A 38 -7.00 4.19 28.60
N VAL A 39 -6.18 3.65 27.69
CA VAL A 39 -4.74 3.93 27.59
C VAL A 39 -4.39 4.35 26.16
N ALA A 40 -3.46 5.30 26.03
CA ALA A 40 -2.99 5.85 24.77
C ALA A 40 -1.47 6.10 24.83
N THR A 41 -0.72 5.51 23.90
CA THR A 41 0.74 5.66 23.74
C THR A 41 1.08 5.85 22.26
N ASP A 42 2.33 6.22 21.97
CA ASP A 42 2.88 6.24 20.62
C ASP A 42 3.32 4.85 20.10
N GLU A 43 3.57 3.89 20.99
CA GLU A 43 3.79 2.48 20.64
C GLU A 43 2.61 1.57 21.04
N THR A 44 2.28 0.60 20.17
CA THR A 44 1.03 -0.20 20.30
C THR A 44 1.06 -1.20 21.45
N GLU A 45 2.18 -1.88 21.68
CA GLU A 45 2.27 -2.89 22.74
C GLU A 45 2.14 -2.26 24.14
N CYS A 46 2.63 -1.04 24.32
CA CYS A 46 2.52 -0.30 25.58
C CYS A 46 1.06 -0.01 25.97
N SER A 47 0.21 0.35 25.00
CA SER A 47 -1.24 0.52 25.23
C SER A 47 -1.94 -0.80 25.53
N LYS A 48 -1.53 -1.92 24.89
CA LYS A 48 -2.04 -3.26 25.24
C LYS A 48 -1.68 -3.66 26.67
N ILE A 49 -0.42 -3.48 27.08
CA ILE A 49 0.05 -3.75 28.45
C ILE A 49 -0.76 -2.94 29.46
N GLY A 50 -0.91 -1.63 29.24
CA GLY A 50 -1.73 -0.76 30.09
C GLY A 50 -3.20 -1.23 30.19
N ARG A 51 -3.81 -1.67 29.08
CA ARG A 51 -5.15 -2.26 29.11
C ARG A 51 -5.20 -3.57 29.91
N VAL A 52 -4.25 -4.49 29.74
CA VAL A 52 -4.22 -5.75 30.51
C VAL A 52 -4.17 -5.47 32.01
N ILE A 53 -3.47 -4.41 32.42
CA ILE A 53 -3.41 -3.96 33.81
C ILE A 53 -4.75 -3.39 34.30
N LEU A 54 -5.46 -2.58 33.49
CA LEU A 54 -6.84 -2.14 33.80
C LEU A 54 -7.81 -3.32 33.91
N GLN A 55 -7.69 -4.32 33.01
CA GLN A 55 -8.54 -5.52 32.98
C GLN A 55 -8.28 -6.45 34.18
N ARG A 56 -7.09 -6.39 34.78
CA ARG A 56 -6.76 -7.05 36.06
C ARG A 56 -7.27 -6.26 37.29
N GLY A 57 -8.11 -5.25 37.09
CA GLY A 57 -8.67 -4.42 38.16
C GLY A 57 -7.74 -3.32 38.66
N GLY A 58 -6.59 -3.12 38.01
CA GLY A 58 -5.74 -1.95 38.24
C GLY A 58 -6.39 -0.66 37.72
N HIS A 59 -5.84 0.49 38.09
CA HIS A 59 -6.33 1.81 37.69
C HIS A 59 -5.28 2.61 36.90
N ALA A 60 -5.54 3.90 36.70
CA ALA A 60 -4.74 4.77 35.84
C ALA A 60 -3.25 4.82 36.18
N VAL A 61 -2.85 4.70 37.46
CA VAL A 61 -1.42 4.69 37.83
C VAL A 61 -0.78 3.36 37.45
N ASP A 62 -1.39 2.23 37.83
CA ASP A 62 -0.89 0.90 37.47
C ASP A 62 -0.68 0.77 35.95
N ALA A 63 -1.69 1.19 35.18
CA ALA A 63 -1.71 1.09 33.72
C ALA A 63 -0.69 2.03 33.06
N ALA A 64 -0.53 3.26 33.57
CA ALA A 64 0.49 4.19 33.10
C ALA A 64 1.92 3.71 33.41
N VAL A 65 2.13 3.13 34.59
CA VAL A 65 3.43 2.56 35.00
C VAL A 65 3.81 1.39 34.09
N GLY A 66 2.93 0.41 33.89
CA GLY A 66 3.20 -0.71 32.97
C GLY A 66 3.42 -0.28 31.52
N ALA A 67 2.65 0.69 31.03
CA ALA A 67 2.85 1.25 29.69
C ALA A 67 4.19 2.00 29.56
N ALA A 68 4.63 2.72 30.59
CA ALA A 68 5.91 3.42 30.62
C ALA A 68 7.11 2.47 30.69
N LEU A 69 7.02 1.41 31.51
CA LEU A 69 8.00 0.31 31.53
C LEU A 69 8.12 -0.33 30.14
N CYS A 70 6.98 -0.59 29.48
CA CYS A 70 6.93 -1.18 28.15
C CYS A 70 7.62 -0.30 27.08
N LEU A 71 7.49 1.04 27.15
CA LEU A 71 8.16 1.96 26.23
C LEU A 71 9.70 1.84 26.30
N GLY A 72 10.26 1.59 27.49
CA GLY A 72 11.69 1.36 27.67
C GLY A 72 12.22 0.09 27.00
N VAL A 73 11.35 -0.90 26.76
CA VAL A 73 11.68 -2.15 26.03
C VAL A 73 11.50 -1.97 24.52
N VAL A 74 10.34 -1.48 24.07
CA VAL A 74 9.98 -1.52 22.64
C VAL A 74 10.44 -0.30 21.83
N SER A 75 10.78 0.80 22.49
CA SER A 75 11.30 2.03 21.86
C SER A 75 12.39 2.69 22.72
N PRO A 76 13.50 1.98 23.04
CA PRO A 76 14.62 2.57 23.76
C PRO A 76 15.17 3.78 23.02
N SER A 77 15.31 4.91 23.72
CA SER A 77 15.44 6.21 23.08
C SER A 77 16.86 6.49 22.55
N PHE A 78 17.10 6.21 21.26
CA PHE A 78 18.29 6.64 20.53
C PHE A 78 18.47 8.18 20.45
N ASN A 79 17.51 8.98 20.97
CA ASN A 79 17.51 10.43 20.95
C ASN A 79 18.82 11.09 21.43
N GLY A 80 19.50 10.50 22.43
CA GLY A 80 20.80 11.01 22.90
C GLY A 80 21.94 10.84 21.89
N LEU A 81 21.86 9.83 21.01
CA LEU A 81 22.79 9.60 19.91
C LEU A 81 22.41 10.41 18.66
N GLU A 82 21.13 10.78 18.49
CA GLU A 82 20.70 11.65 17.40
C GLU A 82 21.19 13.09 17.54
N GLU A 83 21.25 13.65 18.76
CA GLU A 83 21.84 15.00 18.96
C GLU A 83 23.35 15.03 18.69
N MET A 84 24.04 13.90 18.85
CA MET A 84 25.47 13.76 18.54
C MET A 84 25.78 13.80 17.03
N LEU A 85 24.83 13.41 16.16
CA LEU A 85 25.05 13.29 14.71
C LEU A 85 24.81 14.60 13.94
N VAL A 86 24.30 15.65 14.59
CA VAL A 86 23.99 16.96 13.97
C VAL A 86 25.07 18.01 14.30
N ARG A 87 26.09 17.66 15.09
CA ARG A 87 27.17 18.56 15.52
C ARG A 87 28.54 17.88 15.39
N ASP A 88 29.56 18.72 15.23
CA ASP A 88 30.97 18.33 15.10
C ASP A 88 31.42 17.47 16.29
N LEU A 89 31.55 16.16 16.03
CA LEU A 89 31.89 15.12 17.01
C LEU A 89 33.27 15.35 17.65
N SER A 90 34.18 16.08 17.01
CA SER A 90 35.51 16.37 17.58
C SER A 90 35.45 17.21 18.87
N LYS A 91 34.33 17.89 19.13
CA LYS A 91 34.15 18.84 20.25
C LYS A 91 33.28 18.31 21.39
N TRP A 92 32.88 17.04 21.36
CA TRP A 92 32.02 16.41 22.37
C TRP A 92 32.69 15.18 22.99
N LYS A 93 32.99 15.24 24.31
CA LYS A 93 33.48 14.10 25.09
C LYS A 93 32.35 13.12 25.42
N THR A 94 31.79 12.46 24.41
CA THR A 94 30.74 11.44 24.56
C THR A 94 31.31 10.07 24.94
N GLY A 95 31.99 10.03 26.09
CA GLY A 95 32.20 8.82 26.87
C GLY A 95 31.12 8.68 27.95
N PRO A 96 31.22 7.68 28.85
CA PRO A 96 30.23 7.46 29.91
C PRO A 96 30.20 8.55 30.99
N LEU A 97 31.07 9.55 30.89
CA LEU A 97 30.99 10.86 31.55
C LEU A 97 29.61 11.55 31.36
N SER A 98 28.83 11.16 30.36
CA SER A 98 27.49 11.70 30.08
C SER A 98 26.33 10.89 30.67
N ILE A 99 26.60 9.76 31.33
CA ILE A 99 25.56 8.94 31.97
C ILE A 99 25.20 9.56 33.32
N ALA A 100 23.90 9.57 33.64
CA ALA A 100 23.34 9.96 34.93
C ALA A 100 22.68 8.74 35.62
N VAL A 101 22.45 8.81 36.94
CA VAL A 101 21.74 7.76 37.67
C VAL A 101 20.33 7.57 37.07
N PRO A 102 19.86 6.33 36.76
CA PRO A 102 18.57 6.10 36.13
C PRO A 102 17.35 6.53 36.98
N GLU A 103 16.90 7.78 36.81
CA GLU A 103 15.81 8.39 37.58
C GLU A 103 14.41 7.84 37.27
N GLN A 104 14.15 7.55 35.99
CA GLN A 104 12.78 7.33 35.49
C GLN A 104 12.11 6.10 36.15
N LEU A 105 12.87 5.02 36.35
CA LEU A 105 12.35 3.75 36.84
C LEU A 105 11.91 3.84 38.31
N ASP A 106 12.64 4.57 39.15
CA ASP A 106 12.24 4.78 40.55
C ASP A 106 11.11 5.79 40.70
N GLY A 107 11.01 6.77 39.79
CA GLY A 107 9.82 7.63 39.69
C GLY A 107 8.55 6.81 39.46
N LEU A 108 8.61 5.83 38.55
CA LEU A 108 7.51 4.88 38.29
C LEU A 108 7.25 3.94 39.48
N TYR A 109 8.31 3.37 40.07
CA TYR A 109 8.19 2.50 41.25
C TYR A 109 7.59 3.22 42.44
N THR A 110 8.03 4.45 42.73
CA THR A 110 7.52 5.31 43.82
C THR A 110 6.07 5.73 43.57
N ALA A 111 5.71 6.09 42.34
CA ALA A 111 4.32 6.40 41.98
C ALA A 111 3.40 5.18 42.20
N HIS A 112 3.81 4.00 41.75
CA HIS A 112 3.11 2.75 42.02
C HIS A 112 3.04 2.45 43.52
N ARG A 113 4.17 2.52 44.25
CA ARG A 113 4.26 2.25 45.70
C ARG A 113 3.39 3.13 46.58
N LYS A 114 2.92 4.27 46.07
CA LYS A 114 2.11 5.27 46.78
C LYS A 114 0.65 5.32 46.33
N TYR A 115 0.37 5.05 45.06
CA TYR A 115 -0.97 5.22 44.48
C TYR A 115 -1.51 3.99 43.77
N GLY A 116 -0.67 3.00 43.44
CA GLY A 116 -1.07 1.79 42.71
C GLY A 116 -1.93 0.85 43.54
N LYS A 117 -2.67 -0.03 42.85
CA LYS A 117 -3.62 -0.99 43.44
C LYS A 117 -3.19 -2.44 43.25
N LEU A 118 -2.37 -2.75 42.25
CA LEU A 118 -1.88 -4.12 42.02
C LEU A 118 -0.56 -4.36 42.77
N LEU A 119 -0.09 -5.62 42.76
CA LEU A 119 1.27 -5.92 43.17
C LEU A 119 2.25 -5.46 42.07
N TRP A 120 3.39 -4.89 42.47
CA TRP A 120 4.41 -4.37 41.54
C TRP A 120 4.84 -5.42 40.50
N GLU A 121 5.08 -6.65 40.94
CA GLU A 121 5.41 -7.78 40.07
C GLU A 121 4.33 -8.01 38.98
N SER A 122 3.04 -7.84 39.30
CA SER A 122 1.93 -8.01 38.35
C SER A 122 1.89 -6.97 37.23
N ILE A 123 2.67 -5.88 37.37
CA ILE A 123 2.83 -4.80 36.38
C ILE A 123 4.15 -4.92 35.62
N VAL A 124 5.24 -5.32 36.28
CA VAL A 124 6.55 -5.53 35.64
C VAL A 124 6.56 -6.80 34.79
N ARG A 125 6.01 -7.91 35.30
CA ARG A 125 6.09 -9.24 34.68
C ARG A 125 5.47 -9.34 33.26
N PRO A 126 4.38 -8.62 32.93
CA PRO A 126 3.93 -8.45 31.53
C PRO A 126 4.96 -7.81 30.58
N VAL A 127 5.82 -6.92 31.10
CA VAL A 127 6.86 -6.22 30.31
C VAL A 127 8.16 -7.03 30.26
N GLU A 128 8.51 -7.70 31.37
CA GLU A 128 9.56 -8.71 31.44
C GLU A 128 9.38 -9.80 30.38
N ASN A 129 8.17 -10.38 30.29
CA ASN A 129 7.83 -11.37 29.27
C ASN A 129 7.99 -10.78 27.86
N LEU A 130 7.51 -9.56 27.59
CA LEU A 130 7.67 -8.91 26.29
C LEU A 130 9.16 -8.70 25.89
N ALA A 131 10.04 -8.46 26.87
CA ALA A 131 11.48 -8.37 26.63
C ALA A 131 12.16 -9.75 26.41
N ARG A 132 11.63 -10.81 27.05
CA ARG A 132 12.16 -12.18 26.98
C ARG A 132 11.70 -12.89 25.70
N ASP A 133 10.39 -12.88 25.46
CA ASP A 133 9.71 -13.54 24.34
C ASP A 133 9.96 -12.79 23.04
N GLY A 134 10.02 -11.45 23.12
CA GLY A 134 10.40 -10.54 22.05
C GLY A 134 9.24 -9.76 21.44
N PHE A 135 9.58 -8.71 20.70
CA PHE A 135 8.65 -7.82 20.02
C PHE A 135 9.08 -7.54 18.57
N ASN A 136 8.13 -7.24 17.69
CA ASN A 136 8.44 -6.86 16.31
C ASN A 136 8.97 -5.42 16.27
N VAL A 137 10.01 -5.17 15.46
CA VAL A 137 10.50 -3.82 15.15
C VAL A 137 9.33 -2.97 14.64
N SER A 138 9.05 -1.85 15.30
CA SER A 138 8.07 -0.86 14.84
C SER A 138 8.67 0.05 13.76
N GLU A 139 7.82 0.73 12.98
CA GLU A 139 8.26 1.64 11.91
C GLU A 139 8.99 2.87 12.48
N SER A 140 8.51 3.37 13.62
CA SER A 140 9.17 4.33 14.50
C SER A 140 10.56 3.85 14.93
N PHE A 141 10.66 2.63 15.47
CA PHE A 141 11.92 2.06 15.94
C PHE A 141 12.91 1.82 14.80
N PHE A 142 12.44 1.36 13.63
CA PHE A 142 13.27 1.22 12.43
C PHE A 142 13.86 2.55 11.94
N MET A 143 13.08 3.64 11.98
CA MET A 143 13.59 4.97 11.61
C MET A 143 14.67 5.45 12.57
N SER A 144 14.48 5.28 13.89
CA SER A 144 15.52 5.62 14.89
C SER A 144 16.77 4.73 14.77
N LEU A 145 16.62 3.43 14.49
CA LEU A 145 17.74 2.53 14.17
C LEU A 145 18.48 2.97 12.90
N SER A 146 17.75 3.44 11.88
CA SER A 146 18.32 3.93 10.62
C SER A 146 19.12 5.21 10.80
N HIS A 147 18.68 6.14 11.66
CA HIS A 147 19.47 7.31 12.05
C HIS A 147 20.70 6.90 12.87
N ALA A 148 20.53 5.98 13.83
CA ALA A 148 21.60 5.47 14.68
C ALA A 148 22.56 4.47 13.99
N LYS A 149 22.46 4.25 12.66
CA LYS A 149 23.17 3.19 11.94
C LYS A 149 24.68 3.16 12.22
N SER A 150 25.34 4.32 12.22
CA SER A 150 26.78 4.42 12.50
C SER A 150 27.14 3.88 13.89
N VAL A 151 26.35 4.22 14.92
CA VAL A 151 26.56 3.79 16.31
C VAL A 151 26.19 2.32 16.51
N VAL A 152 25.05 1.89 15.96
CA VAL A 152 24.60 0.49 16.00
C VAL A 152 25.59 -0.44 15.28
N MET A 153 26.26 0.04 14.23
CA MET A 153 27.36 -0.70 13.61
C MET A 153 28.65 -0.62 14.41
N ALA A 154 28.98 0.52 15.03
CA ALA A 154 30.21 0.68 15.80
C ALA A 154 30.27 -0.27 17.02
N ASP A 155 29.20 -0.34 17.82
CA ASP A 155 29.17 -1.17 19.01
C ASP A 155 28.89 -2.66 18.71
N LYS A 156 29.62 -3.56 19.39
CA LYS A 156 29.57 -5.01 19.14
C LYS A 156 28.28 -5.67 19.64
N GLU A 157 27.65 -5.13 20.69
CA GLU A 157 26.43 -5.70 21.25
C GLU A 157 25.17 -5.11 20.59
N LEU A 158 25.15 -3.81 20.29
CA LEU A 158 24.13 -3.20 19.44
C LEU A 158 24.14 -3.81 18.03
N ARG A 159 25.32 -4.07 17.44
CA ARG A 159 25.40 -4.75 16.13
C ARG A 159 24.84 -6.16 16.20
N ARG A 160 25.12 -6.92 17.27
CA ARG A 160 24.52 -8.26 17.47
C ARG A 160 23.00 -8.21 17.61
N THR A 161 22.47 -7.26 18.36
CA THR A 161 21.03 -7.14 18.64
C THR A 161 20.23 -6.56 17.47
N PHE A 162 20.78 -5.58 16.74
CA PHE A 162 20.05 -4.78 15.74
C PHE A 162 20.63 -4.79 14.32
N ALA A 163 21.79 -5.43 14.11
CA ALA A 163 22.41 -5.57 12.79
C ALA A 163 23.26 -6.86 12.61
N PRO A 164 22.77 -8.06 13.00
CA PRO A 164 23.61 -9.27 13.12
C PRO A 164 24.31 -9.69 11.82
N ASN A 165 23.76 -9.31 10.65
CA ASN A 165 24.31 -9.64 9.34
C ASN A 165 25.10 -8.47 8.71
N GLY A 166 25.43 -7.42 9.45
CA GLY A 166 26.04 -6.19 8.93
C GLY A 166 25.05 -5.19 8.30
N GLU A 167 23.76 -5.55 8.25
CA GLU A 167 22.65 -4.68 7.87
C GLU A 167 21.64 -4.58 9.02
N LEU A 168 21.01 -3.40 9.18
CA LEU A 168 19.99 -3.16 10.20
C LEU A 168 18.76 -4.06 10.01
N LEU A 169 18.13 -4.46 11.11
CA LEU A 169 16.86 -5.20 11.08
C LEU A 169 15.74 -4.34 10.44
N PHE A 170 15.30 -4.71 9.23
CA PHE A 170 14.12 -4.13 8.58
C PHE A 170 12.81 -4.77 9.07
N LEU A 171 11.67 -4.12 8.78
CA LEU A 171 10.33 -4.60 9.11
C LEU A 171 9.98 -5.91 8.38
N PRO A 172 9.32 -6.90 9.02
CA PRO A 172 8.95 -7.01 10.43
C PRO A 172 9.79 -8.11 11.12
N LYS A 173 11.06 -7.83 11.45
CA LYS A 173 11.88 -8.77 12.24
C LYS A 173 11.55 -8.66 13.74
N LEU A 174 11.66 -9.80 14.43
CA LEU A 174 11.56 -9.91 15.89
C LEU A 174 12.87 -9.44 16.55
N VAL A 175 12.77 -8.77 17.69
CA VAL A 175 13.86 -8.41 18.60
C VAL A 175 13.59 -9.04 19.96
N GLN A 176 14.61 -9.66 20.55
CA GLN A 176 14.61 -10.19 21.91
C GLN A 176 15.71 -9.50 22.71
N MET A 177 15.45 -9.21 23.99
CA MET A 177 16.35 -8.47 24.86
C MET A 177 16.57 -9.23 26.17
N THR A 178 17.01 -10.49 26.07
CA THR A 178 17.09 -11.44 27.21
C THR A 178 17.86 -10.91 28.41
N LYS A 179 18.94 -10.14 28.21
CA LYS A 179 19.64 -9.45 29.32
C LYS A 179 18.72 -8.47 30.07
N LEU A 180 17.97 -7.64 29.33
CA LEU A 180 17.01 -6.69 29.89
C LEU A 180 15.80 -7.39 30.53
N ALA A 181 15.39 -8.55 30.01
CA ALA A 181 14.36 -9.37 30.63
C ALA A 181 14.80 -9.87 32.02
N ASN A 182 16.04 -10.37 32.14
CA ASN A 182 16.59 -10.79 33.44
C ASN A 182 16.73 -9.60 34.42
N THR A 183 17.05 -8.39 33.90
CA THR A 183 16.98 -7.14 34.69
C THR A 183 15.56 -6.86 35.18
N LEU A 184 14.55 -6.97 34.31
CA LEU A 184 13.13 -6.74 34.65
C LEU A 184 12.60 -7.78 35.65
N GLU A 185 12.98 -9.04 35.53
CA GLU A 185 12.65 -10.11 36.48
C GLU A 185 13.19 -9.79 37.88
N ALA A 186 14.43 -9.31 37.95
CA ALA A 186 15.05 -8.89 39.21
C ALA A 186 14.39 -7.64 39.79
N ILE A 187 13.99 -6.67 38.95
CA ILE A 187 13.18 -5.49 39.36
C ILE A 187 11.79 -5.92 39.85
N ALA A 188 11.15 -6.92 39.22
CA ALA A 188 9.84 -7.43 39.60
C ALA A 188 9.87 -8.07 41.00
N LYS A 189 10.90 -8.90 41.25
CA LYS A 189 11.09 -9.64 42.50
C LYS A 189 11.60 -8.79 43.67
N TRP A 190 12.52 -7.85 43.43
CA TRP A 190 13.23 -7.12 44.49
C TRP A 190 12.94 -5.60 44.53
N GLY A 191 12.14 -5.09 43.58
CA GLY A 191 11.89 -3.66 43.43
C GLY A 191 13.17 -2.87 43.13
N MET A 192 13.13 -1.55 43.34
CA MET A 192 14.30 -0.68 43.10
C MET A 192 15.44 -0.84 44.10
N ASN A 193 15.25 -1.60 45.19
CA ASN A 193 16.32 -1.89 46.14
C ASN A 193 17.49 -2.63 45.48
N ILE A 194 17.27 -3.45 44.45
CA ILE A 194 18.38 -4.12 43.76
C ILE A 194 19.29 -3.14 42.99
N PHE A 195 18.75 -2.01 42.53
CA PHE A 195 19.51 -0.94 41.87
C PHE A 195 20.21 -0.01 42.85
N TYR A 196 19.54 0.40 43.94
CA TYR A 196 20.14 1.41 44.83
C TYR A 196 20.96 0.81 45.98
N ASN A 197 20.58 -0.37 46.49
CA ASN A 197 21.23 -1.01 47.64
C ASN A 197 21.83 -2.40 47.32
N GLY A 198 21.41 -3.02 46.21
CA GLY A 198 21.87 -4.34 45.78
C GLY A 198 23.06 -4.33 44.81
N SER A 199 23.40 -5.51 44.32
CA SER A 199 24.54 -5.74 43.42
C SER A 199 24.37 -5.11 42.03
N MET A 200 23.15 -4.89 41.56
CA MET A 200 22.89 -4.45 40.18
C MET A 200 23.35 -3.01 39.92
N GLY A 201 23.16 -2.10 40.88
CA GLY A 201 23.73 -0.75 40.80
C GLY A 201 25.25 -0.73 40.91
N GLU A 202 25.83 -1.63 41.70
CA GLU A 202 27.28 -1.77 41.82
C GLU A 202 27.91 -2.30 40.52
N THR A 203 27.31 -3.31 39.89
CA THR A 203 27.72 -3.80 38.57
C THR A 203 27.60 -2.69 37.53
N LEU A 204 26.48 -1.97 37.48
CA LEU A 204 26.27 -0.89 36.53
C LEU A 204 27.25 0.28 36.74
N ALA A 205 27.52 0.68 37.98
CA ALA A 205 28.54 1.69 38.29
C ALA A 205 29.93 1.22 37.81
N LYS A 206 30.32 -0.03 38.10
CA LYS A 206 31.61 -0.61 37.66
C LYS A 206 31.72 -0.67 36.12
N GLU A 207 30.64 -1.00 35.42
CA GLU A 207 30.61 -0.98 33.94
C GLU A 207 30.72 0.44 33.39
N ILE A 208 30.00 1.42 33.96
CA ILE A 208 30.10 2.84 33.59
C ILE A 208 31.52 3.37 33.81
N GLN A 209 32.12 3.08 34.97
CA GLN A 209 33.49 3.48 35.33
C GLN A 209 34.55 2.83 34.43
N LYS A 210 34.39 1.55 34.06
CA LYS A 210 35.31 0.83 33.17
C LYS A 210 35.51 1.51 31.81
N PHE A 211 34.50 2.21 31.30
CA PHE A 211 34.58 2.98 30.06
C PHE A 211 34.89 4.48 30.28
N GLY A 212 35.12 4.91 31.52
CA GLY A 212 35.52 6.28 31.89
C GLY A 212 34.40 7.19 32.43
N GLY A 213 33.27 6.65 32.92
CA GLY A 213 32.25 7.44 33.61
C GLY A 213 32.53 7.68 35.10
N ILE A 214 31.85 8.66 35.69
CA ILE A 214 32.10 9.13 37.07
C ILE A 214 31.10 8.63 38.13
N ILE A 215 29.97 8.02 37.74
CA ILE A 215 28.97 7.54 38.71
C ILE A 215 29.58 6.47 39.61
N THR A 216 29.39 6.59 40.93
CA THR A 216 29.77 5.57 41.91
C THR A 216 28.54 4.83 42.46
N LYS A 217 28.77 3.74 43.22
CA LYS A 217 27.69 3.02 43.94
C LYS A 217 26.98 3.94 44.94
N GLU A 218 27.72 4.84 45.55
CA GLU A 218 27.23 5.80 46.54
C GLU A 218 26.28 6.82 45.89
N ASP A 219 26.43 7.12 44.60
CA ASP A 219 25.51 8.04 43.89
C ASP A 219 24.16 7.40 43.60
N PHE A 220 24.13 6.08 43.30
CA PHE A 220 22.91 5.29 43.35
C PHE A 220 22.31 5.33 44.76
N GLN A 221 23.09 5.03 45.81
CA GLN A 221 22.62 5.03 47.21
C GLN A 221 22.10 6.39 47.70
N LYS A 222 22.58 7.51 47.14
CA LYS A 222 22.12 8.88 47.44
C LYS A 222 20.87 9.31 46.66
N TYR A 223 20.56 8.68 45.52
CA TYR A 223 19.44 9.12 44.67
C TYR A 223 18.07 8.98 45.36
N ARG A 224 17.21 10.00 45.26
CA ARG A 224 15.86 10.00 45.84
C ARG A 224 14.87 10.69 44.90
N VAL A 225 13.73 10.05 44.64
CA VAL A 225 12.61 10.66 43.91
C VAL A 225 12.04 11.86 44.68
N VAL A 226 12.11 13.05 44.09
CA VAL A 226 11.58 14.29 44.67
C VAL A 226 10.12 14.50 44.24
N GLN A 227 9.16 14.22 45.12
CA GLN A 227 7.76 14.63 44.89
C GLN A 227 7.64 16.15 44.94
N ARG A 228 7.05 16.76 43.89
CA ARG A 228 6.85 18.20 43.76
C ARG A 228 5.36 18.55 43.78
N ARG A 229 4.99 19.75 44.26
CA ARG A 229 3.62 20.28 44.12
C ARG A 229 3.37 20.63 42.64
N PRO A 230 2.23 20.24 42.04
CA PRO A 230 1.95 20.55 40.64
C PRO A 230 1.78 22.06 40.41
N LEU A 231 2.07 22.51 39.19
CA LEU A 231 1.72 23.86 38.75
C LEU A 231 0.24 23.87 38.36
N VAL A 232 -0.53 24.84 38.86
CA VAL A 232 -1.96 25.00 38.56
C VAL A 232 -2.20 26.42 38.03
N ALA A 233 -2.87 26.55 36.90
CA ALA A 233 -3.23 27.84 36.30
C ALA A 233 -4.62 27.79 35.66
N ARG A 234 -5.43 28.84 35.84
CA ARG A 234 -6.77 28.91 35.23
C ARG A 234 -6.69 29.48 33.80
N VAL A 235 -7.15 28.71 32.81
CA VAL A 235 -7.01 28.97 31.36
C VAL A 235 -8.33 28.63 30.67
N MET A 236 -8.92 29.59 29.94
CA MET A 236 -10.20 29.42 29.22
C MET A 236 -11.39 28.90 30.08
N GLY A 237 -11.39 29.17 31.39
CA GLY A 237 -12.39 28.67 32.34
C GLY A 237 -12.07 27.29 32.95
N TYR A 238 -11.04 26.60 32.47
CA TYR A 238 -10.54 25.35 33.04
C TYR A 238 -9.34 25.60 33.94
N GLU A 239 -9.07 24.67 34.86
CA GLU A 239 -7.85 24.64 35.66
C GLU A 239 -6.87 23.65 35.03
N LEU A 240 -5.76 24.17 34.50
CA LEU A 240 -4.70 23.40 33.89
C LEU A 240 -3.68 23.02 34.97
N VAL A 241 -3.52 21.72 35.20
CA VAL A 241 -2.57 21.15 36.15
C VAL A 241 -1.42 20.51 35.37
N THR A 242 -0.16 20.87 35.66
CA THR A 242 1.02 20.35 34.95
C THR A 242 2.23 20.16 35.88
N VAL A 243 3.21 19.39 35.42
CA VAL A 243 4.38 18.99 36.21
C VAL A 243 5.41 20.14 36.28
N PRO A 244 5.90 20.53 37.47
CA PRO A 244 6.98 21.51 37.60
C PRO A 244 8.33 20.91 37.18
N PRO A 245 9.27 21.75 36.69
CA PRO A 245 10.60 21.32 36.27
C PRO A 245 11.50 20.87 37.44
N PRO A 246 12.66 20.25 37.13
CA PRO A 246 13.78 20.04 38.08
C PRO A 246 14.25 21.34 38.76
N ALA A 247 14.90 21.20 39.93
CA ALA A 247 15.09 22.28 40.91
C ALA A 247 16.34 23.18 40.70
N SER A 248 16.74 23.47 39.45
CA SER A 248 17.91 24.33 39.18
C SER A 248 17.62 25.84 39.28
N ALA A 249 16.38 26.23 39.61
CA ALA A 249 15.90 27.61 39.55
C ALA A 249 15.15 28.00 40.82
N ARG A 250 15.49 29.17 41.38
CA ARG A 250 14.83 29.70 42.60
C ARG A 250 13.78 30.77 42.30
N LYS A 251 13.65 31.20 41.04
CA LYS A 251 12.65 32.20 40.60
C LYS A 251 11.78 31.66 39.46
N PHE A 252 10.51 31.38 39.75
CA PHE A 252 9.50 31.10 38.74
C PHE A 252 8.81 32.40 38.31
N VAL A 253 8.84 32.72 37.01
CA VAL A 253 8.13 33.88 36.44
C VAL A 253 7.00 33.38 35.55
N PHE A 254 5.76 33.62 35.97
CA PHE A 254 4.55 33.18 35.27
C PHE A 254 3.99 34.25 34.33
N PHE A 255 3.42 33.80 33.20
CA PHE A 255 2.44 34.54 32.40
C PHE A 255 1.31 33.54 31.96
N TYR A 256 0.15 33.94 31.39
CA TYR A 256 -1.07 33.10 31.11
C TYR A 256 -1.48 33.17 29.61
N VAL A 257 -1.98 32.22 28.78
CA VAL A 257 -2.09 32.41 27.27
C VAL A 257 -3.07 33.52 26.76
N VAL A 258 -2.65 34.36 25.79
CA VAL A 258 -3.53 35.29 25.04
C VAL A 258 -4.51 34.50 24.19
N PHE A 259 -5.80 34.75 24.40
CA PHE A 259 -6.84 34.37 23.46
C PHE A 259 -7.40 35.64 22.81
N PHE A 260 -7.17 35.78 21.51
CA PHE A 260 -7.78 36.87 20.74
C PHE A 260 -9.28 36.60 20.58
N ASP A 261 -10.10 37.63 20.78
CA ASP A 261 -11.56 37.48 20.84
C ASP A 261 -12.26 37.92 19.55
N ALA A 262 -11.70 37.48 18.43
CA ALA A 262 -12.33 37.58 17.12
C ALA A 262 -12.32 36.20 16.46
N THR A 263 -13.50 35.72 16.09
CA THR A 263 -13.76 34.44 15.41
C THR A 263 -13.37 34.44 13.92
N SER A 264 -12.70 35.50 13.46
CA SER A 264 -12.46 35.84 12.05
C SER A 264 -11.00 36.17 11.70
N ILE A 265 -10.04 35.90 12.60
CA ILE A 265 -8.61 36.18 12.34
C ILE A 265 -8.02 35.12 11.40
N PRO A 266 -7.33 35.52 10.30
CA PRO A 266 -6.61 34.59 9.43
C PRO A 266 -5.56 33.75 10.18
N MET A 267 -5.49 32.44 9.86
CA MET A 267 -4.62 31.48 10.55
C MET A 267 -3.14 31.91 10.57
N SER A 268 -2.65 32.49 9.48
CA SER A 268 -1.32 33.10 9.33
C SER A 268 -1.03 34.22 10.34
N LEU A 269 -2.01 35.09 10.62
CA LEU A 269 -1.90 36.16 11.62
C LEU A 269 -1.98 35.61 13.05
N ALA A 270 -2.78 34.56 13.28
CA ALA A 270 -2.80 33.85 14.56
C ALA A 270 -1.46 33.13 14.83
N MET A 271 -0.90 32.43 13.84
CA MET A 271 0.43 31.80 13.90
C MET A 271 1.52 32.83 14.19
N HIS A 272 1.59 33.94 13.44
CA HIS A 272 2.57 35.00 13.67
C HIS A 272 2.50 35.55 15.10
N ARG A 273 1.31 35.86 15.62
CA ARG A 273 1.14 36.36 17.00
C ARG A 273 1.56 35.34 18.06
N LEU A 274 1.31 34.04 17.84
CA LEU A 274 1.77 32.98 18.74
C LEU A 274 3.29 32.78 18.69
N VAL A 275 3.91 32.93 17.50
CA VAL A 275 5.38 32.91 17.35
C VAL A 275 6.05 34.09 18.06
N GLU A 276 5.53 35.31 17.95
CA GLU A 276 6.08 36.46 18.68
C GLU A 276 5.91 36.31 20.21
N ALA A 277 4.82 35.70 20.68
CA ALA A 277 4.64 35.37 22.09
C ALA A 277 5.66 34.32 22.58
N LEU A 278 5.94 33.28 21.77
CA LEU A 278 6.99 32.29 22.04
C LEU A 278 8.38 32.95 22.10
N LYS A 279 8.72 33.81 21.13
CA LYS A 279 9.98 34.59 21.13
C LYS A 279 10.13 35.43 22.40
N TYR A 280 9.10 36.17 22.80
CA TYR A 280 9.14 37.01 24.01
C TYR A 280 9.36 36.19 25.28
N ALA A 281 8.65 35.07 25.42
CA ALA A 281 8.78 34.18 26.57
C ALA A 281 10.17 33.52 26.64
N LEU A 282 10.75 33.15 25.49
CA LEU A 282 12.11 32.63 25.40
C LEU A 282 13.18 33.71 25.64
N ALA A 283 12.94 34.98 25.28
CA ALA A 283 13.88 36.07 25.49
C ALA A 283 13.97 36.45 26.97
N ARG A 284 12.82 36.57 27.65
CA ARG A 284 12.70 36.74 29.11
C ARG A 284 13.45 35.67 29.91
N ARG A 285 13.70 34.49 29.34
CA ARG A 285 14.51 33.43 29.97
C ARG A 285 15.97 33.83 30.12
N MET A 286 16.54 34.50 29.11
CA MET A 286 17.97 34.82 29.07
C MET A 286 18.30 36.07 29.91
N ASP A 287 17.41 37.07 29.92
CA ASP A 287 17.54 38.28 30.77
C ASP A 287 17.61 37.97 32.28
N LEU A 288 17.06 36.85 32.74
CA LEU A 288 16.93 36.54 34.17
C LEU A 288 18.18 35.91 34.80
N GLY A 289 19.17 35.48 34.02
CA GLY A 289 20.43 34.86 34.51
C GLY A 289 20.30 33.52 35.24
N ASP A 290 19.07 33.10 35.57
CA ASP A 290 18.71 31.83 36.21
C ASP A 290 18.33 30.81 35.12
N PRO A 291 18.84 29.55 35.13
CA PRO A 291 18.49 28.51 34.15
C PRO A 291 17.01 28.08 34.14
N ALA A 292 16.17 28.73 34.98
CA ALA A 292 14.71 28.76 35.01
C ALA A 292 13.99 28.29 33.75
N PHE A 293 12.99 27.46 34.00
CA PHE A 293 12.13 26.85 33.00
C PHE A 293 11.01 27.83 32.61
N VAL A 294 10.80 28.03 31.31
CA VAL A 294 9.68 28.84 30.82
C VAL A 294 8.51 27.92 30.50
N ASN A 295 7.41 28.07 31.25
CA ASN A 295 6.14 27.47 30.91
C ASN A 295 5.38 28.50 30.04
N VAL A 296 5.32 28.29 28.71
CA VAL A 296 4.81 29.34 27.79
C VAL A 296 3.29 29.41 27.79
N THR A 297 2.80 30.15 28.75
CA THR A 297 1.52 30.83 28.73
C THR A 297 1.83 32.35 28.79
N CYS A 298 1.25 33.22 27.95
CA CYS A 298 1.46 34.70 28.03
C CYS A 298 0.28 35.51 27.45
N VAL A 299 -0.31 36.48 28.20
CA VAL A 299 -1.65 37.11 28.00
C VAL A 299 -1.38 38.58 27.77
N LEU A 300 -1.92 39.11 26.69
CA LEU A 300 -1.86 40.53 26.35
C LEU A 300 -3.28 41.01 26.07
N LYS A 301 -4.03 41.26 27.15
CA LYS A 301 -5.34 41.91 27.07
C LYS A 301 -5.10 43.38 26.73
N ASN A 302 -5.21 43.70 25.44
CA ASN A 302 -4.96 44.98 24.80
C ASN A 302 -3.49 45.48 24.84
N MET A 303 -2.84 45.46 23.67
CA MET A 303 -1.72 46.38 23.40
C MET A 303 -1.78 46.93 21.98
N ILE A 304 -2.70 47.88 21.76
CA ILE A 304 -2.52 48.89 20.71
C ILE A 304 -1.65 49.99 21.33
N SER A 305 -0.33 49.81 21.29
CA SER A 305 0.63 50.83 21.71
C SER A 305 1.94 50.69 20.95
N THR A 306 2.19 51.64 20.04
CA THR A 306 3.41 51.72 19.22
C THR A 306 4.69 51.92 20.03
N ARG A 307 4.57 52.29 21.32
CA ARG A 307 5.70 52.51 22.24
C ARG A 307 6.44 51.21 22.61
N TYR A 308 5.70 50.10 22.81
CA TYR A 308 6.31 48.83 23.21
C TYR A 308 6.93 48.05 22.06
N ALA A 309 6.35 48.14 20.85
CA ALA A 309 6.91 47.53 19.65
C ALA A 309 8.31 48.08 19.31
N ARG A 310 8.57 49.38 19.57
CA ARG A 310 9.92 49.96 19.46
C ARG A 310 10.90 49.35 20.46
N LYS A 311 10.51 49.19 21.73
CA LYS A 311 11.38 48.55 22.75
C LYS A 311 11.72 47.10 22.38
N LEU A 312 10.76 46.33 21.84
CA LEU A 312 11.03 44.99 21.32
C LEU A 312 12.00 45.00 20.13
N LYS A 313 11.85 45.97 19.22
CA LYS A 313 12.71 46.09 18.05
C LYS A 313 14.16 46.36 18.45
N ASN A 314 14.40 47.30 19.37
CA ASN A 314 15.77 47.57 19.86
C ASN A 314 16.39 46.34 20.54
N LEU A 315 15.65 45.65 21.43
CA LEU A 315 16.15 44.47 22.15
C LEU A 315 16.47 43.25 21.26
N ILE A 316 15.96 43.20 20.02
CA ILE A 316 16.11 42.07 19.09
C ILE A 316 16.98 42.44 17.86
N TYR A 317 17.12 43.73 17.53
CA TYR A 317 17.84 44.21 16.35
C TYR A 317 19.02 45.15 16.65
N ASP A 318 19.33 45.52 17.91
CA ASP A 318 20.61 46.16 18.21
C ASP A 318 21.74 45.14 17.96
N ASN A 319 22.46 45.36 16.86
CA ASN A 319 23.30 44.37 16.20
C ASN A 319 24.67 44.15 16.87
N LYS A 320 24.69 44.12 18.21
CA LYS A 320 25.89 43.79 18.98
C LYS A 320 26.14 42.28 18.91
N THR A 321 27.29 41.93 18.36
CA THR A 321 27.78 40.54 18.27
C THR A 321 27.85 39.90 19.66
N PHE A 322 26.88 39.03 19.96
CA PHE A 322 26.94 38.12 21.10
C PHE A 322 27.95 37.01 20.82
N ASP A 323 29.23 37.35 20.98
CA ASP A 323 30.34 36.40 20.96
C ASP A 323 30.22 35.43 22.16
N PRO A 324 30.18 34.11 21.97
CA PRO A 324 30.09 33.13 23.05
C PRO A 324 31.43 32.94 23.78
N VAL A 325 31.91 34.03 24.40
CA VAL A 325 33.11 34.07 25.25
C VAL A 325 32.97 33.07 26.42
N HIS A 326 34.10 32.53 26.86
CA HIS A 326 34.18 31.40 27.78
C HIS A 326 33.46 31.59 29.12
N TYR A 327 32.34 30.88 29.31
CA TYR A 327 32.02 30.30 30.62
C TYR A 327 32.74 28.95 30.75
N GLY A 328 33.88 28.98 31.44
CA GLY A 328 34.70 27.80 31.73
C GLY A 328 34.17 27.00 32.92
N GLY A 329 34.52 25.72 32.97
CA GLY A 329 34.16 24.80 34.06
C GLY A 329 32.75 24.21 33.95
N VAL A 330 32.66 22.89 34.09
CA VAL A 330 31.40 22.13 34.27
C VAL A 330 30.27 22.48 33.28
N ARG A 331 30.35 21.95 32.06
CA ARG A 331 29.16 21.80 31.19
C ARG A 331 28.20 20.78 31.80
N CYS A 332 27.34 21.23 32.72
CA CYS A 332 26.22 20.44 33.23
C CYS A 332 25.23 20.19 32.09
N THR A 333 25.43 19.08 31.38
CA THR A 333 24.59 18.69 30.24
C THR A 333 23.31 18.10 30.80
N ILE A 334 22.28 18.94 31.00
CA ILE A 334 20.99 18.51 31.52
C ILE A 334 20.28 17.67 30.45
N THR A 335 20.61 16.38 30.41
CA THR A 335 19.99 15.33 29.58
C THR A 335 18.60 14.91 30.10
N GLY A 336 17.98 15.74 30.93
CA GLY A 336 16.64 15.55 31.44
C GLY A 336 15.62 15.59 30.31
N GLN A 337 15.13 14.42 29.90
CA GLN A 337 14.04 14.30 28.93
C GLN A 337 12.81 15.03 29.47
N LEU A 338 12.41 16.14 28.82
CA LEU A 338 11.17 16.82 29.16
C LEU A 338 10.00 15.85 28.94
N ILE A 339 9.22 15.61 29.99
CA ILE A 339 7.92 14.94 29.91
C ILE A 339 6.88 15.96 30.37
N PHE A 340 6.06 16.44 29.44
CA PHE A 340 5.00 17.40 29.72
C PHE A 340 3.66 16.68 29.61
N VAL A 341 3.02 16.48 30.76
CA VAL A 341 1.64 15.99 30.88
C VAL A 341 0.83 17.08 31.54
N SER A 342 -0.33 17.40 30.97
CA SER A 342 -1.24 18.40 31.52
C SER A 342 -2.65 17.83 31.65
N TRP A 343 -3.27 18.06 32.80
CA TRP A 343 -4.67 17.73 33.05
C TRP A 343 -5.49 19.01 32.98
N MET A 344 -6.65 18.95 32.34
CA MET A 344 -7.66 19.99 32.42
C MET A 344 -8.72 19.58 33.42
N ILE A 345 -9.03 20.45 34.37
CA ILE A 345 -10.09 20.28 35.37
C ILE A 345 -11.15 21.37 35.16
N ASN A 346 -12.42 21.03 35.35
CA ASN A 346 -13.48 22.03 35.56
C ASN A 346 -14.53 21.42 36.49
N ASP A 347 -15.04 22.22 37.43
CA ASP A 347 -15.95 21.77 38.51
C ASP A 347 -15.36 20.60 39.33
N GLY A 348 -14.05 20.63 39.59
CA GLY A 348 -13.31 19.55 40.27
C GLY A 348 -13.14 18.25 39.47
N LYS A 349 -13.70 18.16 38.26
CA LYS A 349 -13.67 16.95 37.43
C LYS A 349 -12.67 17.07 36.28
N VAL A 350 -11.81 16.06 36.11
CA VAL A 350 -10.86 15.99 34.99
C VAL A 350 -11.63 15.91 33.67
N LYS A 351 -11.46 16.90 32.81
CA LYS A 351 -12.09 17.00 31.48
C LYS A 351 -11.21 16.41 30.39
N ALA A 352 -9.89 16.58 30.50
CA ALA A 352 -8.92 16.06 29.56
C ALA A 352 -7.57 15.77 30.22
N VAL A 353 -6.82 14.83 29.64
CA VAL A 353 -5.40 14.57 29.90
C VAL A 353 -4.68 14.59 28.56
N ILE A 354 -3.64 15.40 28.44
CA ILE A 354 -2.77 15.46 27.26
C ILE A 354 -1.31 15.24 27.66
N GLY A 355 -0.58 14.49 26.85
CA GLY A 355 0.88 14.36 26.93
C GLY A 355 1.50 14.40 25.53
N ALA A 356 2.81 14.64 25.45
CA ALA A 356 3.55 14.53 24.20
C ALA A 356 5.02 14.10 24.39
N ALA A 357 5.60 13.53 23.34
CA ALA A 357 6.99 13.05 23.31
C ALA A 357 7.74 13.56 22.08
N GLY A 358 8.84 14.31 22.30
CA GLY A 358 9.67 14.93 21.25
C GLY A 358 10.70 15.97 21.73
N GLY A 359 11.21 15.85 22.96
CA GLY A 359 12.22 16.75 23.51
C GLY A 359 11.73 18.21 23.63
N LEU A 360 12.57 19.16 23.20
CA LEU A 360 12.25 20.61 23.25
C LEU A 360 10.99 21.02 22.46
N LEU A 361 10.48 20.17 21.55
CA LEU A 361 9.28 20.44 20.74
C LEU A 361 7.96 20.12 21.48
N ILE A 362 8.02 19.53 22.67
CA ILE A 362 6.86 19.09 23.44
C ILE A 362 5.91 20.24 23.84
N PRO A 363 6.36 21.38 24.40
CA PRO A 363 5.46 22.43 24.87
C PRO A 363 4.64 23.06 23.74
N ASP A 364 5.29 23.35 22.60
CA ASP A 364 4.66 23.85 21.38
C ASP A 364 3.53 22.93 20.91
N ALA A 365 3.77 21.60 20.92
CA ALA A 365 2.82 20.61 20.42
C ALA A 365 1.60 20.44 21.34
N VAL A 366 1.80 20.37 22.66
CA VAL A 366 0.70 20.31 23.63
C VAL A 366 -0.14 21.59 23.58
N THR A 367 0.52 22.76 23.52
CA THR A 367 -0.15 24.07 23.42
C THR A 367 -1.01 24.18 22.16
N GLN A 368 -0.49 23.76 21.00
CA GLN A 368 -1.26 23.81 19.75
C GLN A 368 -2.46 22.86 19.75
N VAL A 369 -2.32 21.61 20.23
CA VAL A 369 -3.44 20.66 20.31
C VAL A 369 -4.54 21.16 21.27
N LEU A 370 -4.17 21.72 22.42
CA LEU A 370 -5.12 22.36 23.34
C LEU A 370 -5.81 23.58 22.71
N MET A 371 -5.07 24.46 22.04
CA MET A 371 -5.64 25.62 21.34
C MET A 371 -6.64 25.20 20.24
N ASN A 372 -6.30 24.17 19.46
CA ASN A 372 -7.15 23.60 18.42
C ASN A 372 -8.47 23.06 18.99
N HIS A 373 -8.40 22.28 20.07
CA HIS A 373 -9.59 21.70 20.69
C HIS A 373 -10.46 22.74 21.42
N LEU A 374 -9.86 23.69 22.13
CA LEU A 374 -10.57 24.59 23.05
C LEU A 374 -11.02 25.92 22.41
N LYS A 375 -10.14 26.59 21.65
CA LYS A 375 -10.45 27.90 21.02
C LYS A 375 -11.03 27.73 19.63
N TYR A 376 -10.45 26.84 18.82
CA TYR A 376 -10.96 26.55 17.46
C TYR A 376 -12.04 25.46 17.41
N ARG A 377 -12.40 24.87 18.57
CA ARG A 377 -13.46 23.86 18.72
C ARG A 377 -13.33 22.64 17.78
N MET A 378 -12.11 22.31 17.37
CA MET A 378 -11.84 21.12 16.57
C MET A 378 -12.13 19.85 17.39
N ASP A 379 -12.66 18.81 16.76
CA ASP A 379 -12.82 17.52 17.42
C ASP A 379 -11.46 16.93 17.82
N THR A 380 -11.42 15.98 18.76
CA THR A 380 -10.17 15.44 19.30
C THR A 380 -9.28 14.77 18.26
N SER A 381 -9.83 14.19 17.19
CA SER A 381 -9.03 13.61 16.11
C SER A 381 -8.40 14.71 15.27
N SER A 382 -9.19 15.69 14.83
CA SER A 382 -8.69 16.83 14.04
C SER A 382 -7.71 17.71 14.82
N ALA A 383 -7.91 17.91 16.12
CA ALA A 383 -7.03 18.71 16.97
C ALA A 383 -5.61 18.12 17.08
N VAL A 384 -5.49 16.79 17.18
CA VAL A 384 -4.20 16.06 17.19
C VAL A 384 -3.60 15.93 15.78
N LYS A 385 -4.45 15.76 14.76
CA LYS A 385 -4.04 15.65 13.34
C LYS A 385 -3.68 16.98 12.68
N ALA A 386 -4.08 18.12 13.23
CA ALA A 386 -3.74 19.43 12.66
C ALA A 386 -2.22 19.58 12.47
N ALA A 387 -1.80 20.25 11.38
CA ALA A 387 -0.40 20.62 11.17
C ALA A 387 0.07 21.59 12.27
N ARG A 388 1.33 21.46 12.68
CA ARG A 388 1.95 22.24 13.77
C ARG A 388 3.22 22.96 13.33
N PHE A 389 3.59 23.99 14.08
CA PHE A 389 4.87 24.71 13.94
C PHE A 389 5.65 24.73 15.25
N TYR A 390 6.94 25.05 15.17
CA TYR A 390 7.87 25.09 16.30
C TYR A 390 8.83 26.27 16.14
N HIS A 391 9.25 26.90 17.23
CA HIS A 391 10.14 28.07 17.14
C HIS A 391 11.31 27.98 18.10
N LYS A 392 12.53 28.18 17.58
CA LYS A 392 13.73 28.39 18.41
C LYS A 392 14.05 29.89 18.42
N LEU A 393 14.39 30.44 19.58
CA LEU A 393 14.81 31.84 19.64
C LEU A 393 16.23 32.03 19.08
N ASN A 394 17.10 31.02 19.25
CA ASN A 394 18.40 30.94 18.59
C ASN A 394 18.62 29.52 18.03
N PRO A 395 18.83 29.34 16.71
CA PRO A 395 18.65 30.36 15.66
C PRO A 395 17.17 30.78 15.58
N ASN A 396 16.92 32.04 15.19
CA ASN A 396 15.60 32.68 15.14
C ASN A 396 14.76 32.17 13.95
N VAL A 397 14.33 30.90 14.02
CA VAL A 397 13.75 30.15 12.89
C VAL A 397 12.41 29.51 13.29
N LEU A 398 11.45 29.66 12.37
CA LEU A 398 10.13 29.05 12.43
C LEU A 398 10.11 27.74 11.63
N TYR A 399 10.10 26.62 12.35
CA TYR A 399 10.04 25.27 11.80
C TYR A 399 8.58 24.88 11.53
N LEU A 400 8.24 24.56 10.29
CA LEU A 400 6.89 24.22 9.87
C LEU A 400 6.75 22.73 9.54
N GLU A 401 5.68 22.08 10.01
CA GLU A 401 5.36 20.71 9.60
C GLU A 401 5.28 20.59 8.06
N ASN A 402 5.95 19.56 7.55
CA ASN A 402 6.02 19.18 6.15
C ASN A 402 6.32 17.67 6.07
N TYR A 403 5.34 16.85 6.44
CA TYR A 403 5.49 15.43 6.72
C TYR A 403 4.36 14.62 6.10
N ARG A 404 4.60 13.31 5.86
CA ARG A 404 3.56 12.36 5.46
C ARG A 404 3.59 11.15 6.38
N SER A 405 2.46 10.79 6.99
CA SER A 405 2.38 9.62 7.88
C SER A 405 2.53 8.30 7.11
N ARG A 406 2.77 7.24 7.87
CA ARG A 406 2.63 5.83 7.46
C ARG A 406 1.29 5.47 6.81
N PHE A 407 0.24 6.28 7.02
CA PHE A 407 -1.10 6.09 6.45
C PHE A 407 -1.33 6.94 5.18
N GLY A 408 -0.33 7.72 4.77
CA GLY A 408 -0.39 8.57 3.57
C GLY A 408 -0.91 9.99 3.81
N ASP A 409 -1.42 10.31 5.00
CA ASP A 409 -1.87 11.66 5.37
C ASP A 409 -0.73 12.68 5.25
N TYR A 410 -0.98 13.86 4.70
CA TYR A 410 0.02 14.95 4.65
C TYR A 410 -0.23 16.01 5.72
N TYR A 411 0.80 16.30 6.50
CA TYR A 411 0.82 17.30 7.56
C TYR A 411 1.73 18.45 7.15
N GLY A 412 1.14 19.58 6.77
CA GLY A 412 1.90 20.79 6.55
C GLY A 412 1.06 21.97 6.07
N TYR A 413 1.59 23.18 6.28
CA TYR A 413 0.93 24.42 5.90
C TYR A 413 1.04 24.68 4.40
N ASN A 414 -0.07 25.11 3.80
CA ASN A 414 -0.12 25.48 2.38
C ASN A 414 0.84 26.65 2.05
N SER A 415 1.24 26.74 0.78
CA SER A 415 2.20 27.75 0.32
C SER A 415 1.76 29.20 0.56
N SER A 416 0.46 29.48 0.67
CA SER A 416 -0.05 30.83 0.95
C SER A 416 0.25 31.26 2.38
N ILE A 417 -0.01 30.38 3.37
CA ILE A 417 0.35 30.63 4.77
C ILE A 417 1.86 30.81 4.91
N GLN A 418 2.66 29.99 4.21
CA GLN A 418 4.12 30.15 4.20
C GLN A 418 4.59 31.46 3.56
N ALA A 419 3.95 31.91 2.47
CA ALA A 419 4.27 33.19 1.84
C ALA A 419 3.96 34.36 2.79
N GLU A 420 2.80 34.36 3.44
CA GLU A 420 2.40 35.42 4.36
C GLU A 420 3.28 35.45 5.63
N LEU A 421 3.73 34.31 6.13
CA LEU A 421 4.68 34.25 7.25
C LEU A 421 6.06 34.81 6.86
N ARG A 422 6.55 34.56 5.64
CA ARG A 422 7.78 35.19 5.11
C ARG A 422 7.62 36.71 4.95
N GLN A 423 6.46 37.18 4.46
CA GLN A 423 6.15 38.60 4.38
C GLN A 423 6.12 39.29 5.76
N LYS A 424 5.79 38.56 6.83
CA LYS A 424 5.88 39.03 8.23
C LYS A 424 7.27 38.87 8.86
N GLY A 425 8.30 38.57 8.06
CA GLY A 425 9.69 38.51 8.50
C GLY A 425 10.14 37.20 9.16
N HIS A 426 9.37 36.12 9.07
CA HIS A 426 9.79 34.83 9.62
C HIS A 426 10.68 34.07 8.63
N VAL A 427 11.87 33.65 9.09
CA VAL A 427 12.69 32.64 8.41
C VAL A 427 12.01 31.28 8.59
N LEU A 428 11.66 30.61 7.48
CA LEU A 428 10.92 29.36 7.47
C LEU A 428 11.80 28.18 7.06
N GLU A 429 11.97 27.21 7.95
CA GLU A 429 12.60 25.92 7.66
C GLU A 429 11.58 24.77 7.73
N GLY A 430 11.74 23.77 6.87
CA GLY A 430 11.06 22.49 7.04
C GLY A 430 11.87 21.64 8.01
N ALA A 431 11.35 21.39 9.22
CA ALA A 431 11.99 20.44 10.12
C ALA A 431 11.85 18.99 9.60
N CYS A 432 12.69 18.09 10.10
CA CYS A 432 12.68 16.67 9.75
C CYS A 432 12.16 15.77 10.89
N ARG A 433 11.74 16.37 12.02
CA ARG A 433 11.44 15.67 13.28
C ARG A 433 10.24 16.31 13.98
N TRP A 434 9.30 15.48 14.43
CA TRP A 434 8.02 15.92 15.00
C TRP A 434 7.72 15.24 16.33
N PRO A 435 7.18 15.94 17.32
CA PRO A 435 6.63 15.34 18.53
C PRO A 435 5.33 14.58 18.22
N SER A 436 5.01 13.60 19.05
CA SER A 436 3.71 12.91 19.06
C SER A 436 2.87 13.37 20.24
N CYS A 437 1.60 13.74 20.04
CA CYS A 437 0.65 14.06 21.12
C CYS A 437 -0.40 12.96 21.37
N GLN A 438 -0.66 12.64 22.63
CA GLN A 438 -1.70 11.72 23.09
C GLN A 438 -2.74 12.51 23.89
N LEU A 439 -4.02 12.38 23.55
CA LEU A 439 -5.12 13.13 24.14
C LEU A 439 -6.25 12.18 24.58
N VAL A 440 -6.63 12.26 25.85
CA VAL A 440 -7.83 11.61 26.40
C VAL A 440 -8.78 12.70 26.90
N ILE A 441 -10.05 12.61 26.56
CA ILE A 441 -11.11 13.48 27.10
C ILE A 441 -12.21 12.65 27.77
N GLN A 442 -12.94 13.25 28.70
CA GLN A 442 -14.20 12.70 29.21
C GLN A 442 -15.39 13.48 28.61
N MET A 443 -16.42 12.76 28.17
CA MET A 443 -17.63 13.34 27.60
C MET A 443 -18.64 13.69 28.71
N PHE A 444 -19.16 14.92 28.71
CA PHE A 444 -20.12 15.40 29.74
C PHE A 444 -21.50 15.79 29.20
N LYS A 445 -21.73 15.74 27.88
CA LYS A 445 -23.00 16.10 27.23
C LYS A 445 -23.29 15.19 26.03
N GLY A 446 -24.57 15.04 25.69
CA GLY A 446 -25.05 14.19 24.58
C GLY A 446 -25.02 12.69 24.90
N ALA A 447 -25.40 11.85 23.92
CA ALA A 447 -25.62 10.41 24.09
C ALA A 447 -24.38 9.57 24.49
N ASN A 448 -23.19 10.17 24.58
CA ASN A 448 -21.97 9.53 25.06
C ASN A 448 -21.46 10.12 26.40
N ALA A 449 -22.29 10.89 27.12
CA ALA A 449 -21.95 11.39 28.45
C ALA A 449 -21.49 10.25 29.40
N GLY A 450 -20.48 10.55 30.22
CA GLY A 450 -19.80 9.59 31.09
C GLY A 450 -18.67 8.80 30.40
N LYS A 451 -18.72 8.58 29.08
CA LYS A 451 -17.68 7.82 28.36
C LYS A 451 -16.37 8.63 28.21
N LEU A 452 -15.24 7.92 28.26
CA LEU A 452 -13.91 8.43 27.92
C LEU A 452 -13.66 8.27 26.42
N VAL A 453 -12.92 9.21 25.82
CA VAL A 453 -12.52 9.20 24.40
C VAL A 453 -11.04 9.50 24.29
N ALA A 454 -10.26 8.57 23.74
CA ALA A 454 -8.83 8.77 23.49
C ALA A 454 -8.51 8.97 22.01
N VAL A 455 -7.39 9.63 21.72
CA VAL A 455 -6.75 9.84 20.40
C VAL A 455 -5.22 9.78 20.59
N THR A 456 -4.50 9.17 19.65
CA THR A 456 -3.02 9.14 19.60
C THR A 456 -2.50 9.65 18.26
N ASP A 457 -1.27 10.16 18.23
CA ASP A 457 -0.70 10.85 17.07
C ASP A 457 -0.32 9.87 15.94
N PRO A 458 -0.94 9.98 14.74
CA PRO A 458 -0.60 9.11 13.60
C PRO A 458 0.84 9.29 13.09
N ARG A 459 1.56 10.34 13.51
CA ARG A 459 2.97 10.59 13.15
C ARG A 459 3.96 9.59 13.75
N LYS A 460 3.58 8.83 14.79
CA LYS A 460 4.33 7.64 15.27
C LYS A 460 3.52 6.34 15.10
N GLY A 461 2.19 6.42 15.14
CA GLY A 461 1.35 5.33 14.64
C GLY A 461 1.05 4.20 15.61
N GLY A 462 1.15 4.44 16.92
CA GLY A 462 0.57 3.59 17.95
C GLY A 462 -0.96 3.50 17.87
N LEU A 463 -1.55 2.54 18.56
CA LEU A 463 -2.99 2.29 18.62
C LEU A 463 -3.51 2.36 20.06
N LEU A 464 -4.78 2.73 20.21
CA LEU A 464 -5.46 2.92 21.50
C LEU A 464 -5.98 1.61 22.10
N ALA A 465 -6.16 1.58 23.43
CA ALA A 465 -6.74 0.43 24.13
C ALA A 465 -7.70 0.85 25.26
N GLY A 466 -8.99 0.49 25.13
CA GLY A 466 -10.02 0.68 26.16
C GLY A 466 -10.23 -0.56 27.03
N ASN A 467 -10.76 -0.41 28.24
CA ASN A 467 -10.89 -1.51 29.22
C ASN A 467 -11.92 -2.60 28.80
N GLU A 468 -12.94 -2.21 28.01
CA GLU A 468 -14.07 -3.04 27.59
C GLU A 468 -14.02 -3.33 26.07
N GLU A 469 -14.94 -4.18 25.58
CA GLU A 469 -15.28 -4.19 24.15
C GLU A 469 -15.89 -2.84 23.79
N SER A 470 -15.11 -1.99 23.10
CA SER A 470 -15.50 -0.64 22.76
C SER A 470 -16.60 -0.63 21.70
N ASP A 471 -17.59 0.26 21.86
CA ASP A 471 -18.56 0.64 20.82
C ASP A 471 -17.83 1.17 19.57
N CYS A 472 -17.38 0.28 18.68
CA CYS A 472 -16.97 0.65 17.34
C CYS A 472 -18.24 1.05 16.57
N LEU A 473 -18.44 2.36 16.39
CA LEU A 473 -19.47 2.92 15.52
C LEU A 473 -19.10 2.72 14.04
N GLU A 474 -19.09 1.44 13.62
CA GLU A 474 -19.26 0.93 12.26
C GLU A 474 -19.42 -0.60 12.34
N ALA A 475 -20.26 -1.19 11.48
CA ALA A 475 -20.80 -2.53 11.69
C ALA A 475 -19.76 -3.67 11.54
N GLY A 476 -19.79 -4.65 12.47
CA GLY A 476 -18.94 -5.85 12.38
C GLY A 476 -19.00 -6.87 13.53
N CYS A 477 -19.64 -6.56 14.66
CA CYS A 477 -19.48 -7.35 15.91
C CYS A 477 -20.60 -8.36 16.19
N LEU A 478 -20.89 -9.32 15.28
CA LEU A 478 -21.96 -10.33 15.49
C LEU A 478 -21.57 -11.80 15.20
N LEU A 479 -20.29 -12.14 15.01
CA LEU A 479 -19.88 -13.49 14.56
C LEU A 479 -18.86 -14.24 15.46
N PHE A 480 -18.62 -13.79 16.69
CA PHE A 480 -17.54 -14.35 17.56
C PHE A 480 -17.96 -15.40 18.61
N SER A 481 -19.15 -15.99 18.50
CA SER A 481 -19.56 -17.11 19.38
C SER A 481 -18.83 -18.45 19.09
N PRO A 482 -18.76 -18.97 17.84
CA PRO A 482 -18.32 -20.35 17.58
C PRO A 482 -16.86 -20.67 17.94
N PHE A 483 -15.99 -19.66 18.00
CA PHE A 483 -14.55 -19.86 18.24
C PHE A 483 -14.22 -20.35 19.67
N ARG A 484 -15.09 -20.14 20.66
CA ARG A 484 -14.85 -20.65 22.03
C ARG A 484 -14.88 -22.17 22.11
N THR A 485 -15.75 -22.83 21.34
CA THR A 485 -15.91 -24.29 21.35
C THR A 485 -14.67 -25.00 20.83
N LEU A 486 -14.01 -24.44 19.81
CA LEU A 486 -12.78 -24.99 19.23
C LEU A 486 -11.59 -24.93 20.21
N ASN A 487 -11.47 -23.83 20.95
CA ASN A 487 -10.41 -23.69 21.97
C ASN A 487 -10.56 -24.67 23.13
N LYS A 488 -11.79 -25.04 23.52
CA LYS A 488 -11.97 -26.05 24.58
C LYS A 488 -11.47 -27.43 24.11
N ALA A 489 -11.89 -27.88 22.93
CA ALA A 489 -11.46 -29.16 22.37
C ALA A 489 -9.94 -29.27 22.18
N LEU A 490 -9.24 -28.15 21.94
CA LEU A 490 -7.78 -28.10 21.89
C LEU A 490 -7.11 -28.27 23.27
N ASN A 491 -7.70 -27.73 24.33
CA ASN A 491 -7.19 -27.89 25.70
C ASN A 491 -7.41 -29.33 26.21
N ASP A 492 -8.63 -29.86 26.05
CA ASP A 492 -9.00 -31.22 26.46
C ASP A 492 -8.10 -32.28 25.76
N MET A 493 -7.61 -31.99 24.54
CA MET A 493 -6.65 -32.82 23.80
C MET A 493 -5.21 -32.70 24.31
N MET A 494 -4.80 -31.56 24.89
CA MET A 494 -3.44 -31.38 25.42
C MET A 494 -3.21 -32.12 26.73
N GLU A 495 -4.19 -32.16 27.65
CA GLU A 495 -4.07 -32.89 28.92
C GLU A 495 -3.82 -34.39 28.69
N ASN A 496 -4.53 -34.98 27.72
CA ASN A 496 -4.36 -36.38 27.32
C ASN A 496 -2.96 -36.71 26.76
N ILE A 497 -2.25 -35.73 26.18
CA ILE A 497 -0.88 -35.91 25.69
C ILE A 497 0.13 -35.84 26.85
N THR A 498 -0.12 -35.00 27.86
CA THR A 498 0.74 -34.91 29.05
C THR A 498 0.70 -36.14 29.96
N GLU A 499 -0.35 -36.97 29.89
CA GLU A 499 -0.41 -38.26 30.61
C GLU A 499 0.31 -39.43 29.91
N GLY A 500 0.98 -39.20 28.78
CA GLY A 500 1.83 -40.22 28.14
C GLY A 500 1.10 -41.38 27.43
N LYS A 501 -0.23 -41.30 27.28
CA LYS A 501 -1.04 -42.28 26.53
C LYS A 501 -0.83 -42.06 25.03
N TYR A 502 -0.09 -42.97 24.38
CA TYR A 502 0.21 -42.87 22.94
C TYR A 502 -1.04 -43.08 22.09
N LEU A 503 -1.42 -42.06 21.29
CA LEU A 503 -2.42 -42.21 20.24
C LEU A 503 -1.95 -43.21 19.18
N SER A 504 -2.88 -44.04 18.69
CA SER A 504 -2.59 -45.01 17.63
C SER A 504 -2.19 -44.31 16.31
N PRO A 505 -1.39 -44.96 15.43
CA PRO A 505 -0.89 -44.35 14.20
C PRO A 505 -1.98 -43.73 13.32
N SER A 506 -3.17 -44.35 13.28
CA SER A 506 -4.35 -43.89 12.57
C SER A 506 -4.78 -42.47 12.95
N ALA A 507 -4.80 -42.16 14.26
CA ALA A 507 -5.18 -40.84 14.77
C ALA A 507 -4.08 -39.79 14.52
N PHE A 508 -2.81 -40.19 14.63
CA PHE A 508 -1.66 -39.31 14.35
C PHE A 508 -1.61 -38.90 12.87
N CYS A 509 -1.91 -39.81 11.94
CA CYS A 509 -2.08 -39.50 10.53
C CYS A 509 -3.25 -38.54 10.26
N LEU A 510 -4.38 -38.70 10.95
CA LEU A 510 -5.53 -37.80 10.81
C LEU A 510 -5.21 -36.37 11.28
N PHE A 511 -4.45 -36.23 12.37
CA PHE A 511 -3.98 -34.95 12.90
C PHE A 511 -3.04 -34.21 11.92
N LEU A 512 -2.08 -34.93 11.34
CA LEU A 512 -1.19 -34.38 10.30
C LEU A 512 -1.95 -33.95 9.03
N LEU A 513 -2.97 -34.72 8.62
CA LEU A 513 -3.86 -34.41 7.49
C LEU A 513 -4.73 -33.16 7.72
N LEU A 514 -4.95 -32.76 8.98
CA LEU A 514 -5.63 -31.51 9.33
C LEU A 514 -4.65 -30.33 9.35
N LEU A 515 -3.50 -30.47 10.02
CA LEU A 515 -2.47 -29.42 10.13
C LEU A 515 -1.96 -28.91 8.77
N PHE A 516 -1.83 -29.77 7.77
CA PHE A 516 -1.42 -29.35 6.42
C PHE A 516 -2.47 -28.50 5.66
N SER A 517 -3.69 -28.35 6.18
CA SER A 517 -4.78 -27.63 5.51
C SER A 517 -4.77 -26.11 5.71
N SER A 518 -3.98 -25.58 6.66
CA SER A 518 -4.18 -24.22 7.20
C SER A 518 -2.98 -23.25 7.14
N SER A 519 -1.74 -23.71 7.00
CA SER A 519 -0.54 -22.83 7.01
C SER A 519 -0.28 -22.12 5.68
N LEU A 520 -1.13 -21.14 5.39
CA LEU A 520 -1.47 -20.65 4.06
C LEU A 520 -1.96 -19.17 4.17
N LYS A 521 -1.25 -18.20 3.54
CA LYS A 521 -1.16 -16.77 3.97
C LYS A 521 -1.71 -15.71 2.98
N THR A 522 -2.50 -14.71 3.44
CA THR A 522 -2.85 -13.49 2.63
C THR A 522 -2.05 -12.25 3.06
N ALA A 523 -1.10 -11.82 2.23
CA ALA A 523 -0.72 -10.41 2.19
C ALA A 523 -1.88 -9.59 1.59
N HIS A 524 -2.07 -8.34 2.02
CA HIS A 524 -3.41 -7.74 1.97
C HIS A 524 -3.37 -6.21 1.82
N ALA A 525 -3.91 -5.71 0.71
CA ALA A 525 -3.77 -4.32 0.24
C ALA A 525 -4.29 -3.21 1.17
N SER A 526 -3.82 -1.98 0.92
CA SER A 526 -4.58 -0.76 1.18
C SER A 526 -5.74 -0.67 0.18
N VAL A 527 -6.98 -0.66 0.66
CA VAL A 527 -8.17 -0.66 -0.20
C VAL A 527 -8.55 0.78 -0.56
N ASP A 528 -7.80 1.34 -1.49
CA ASP A 528 -8.18 2.52 -2.27
C ASP A 528 -7.74 2.25 -3.72
N GLY A 529 -8.63 2.51 -4.69
CA GLY A 529 -8.46 2.08 -6.07
C GLY A 529 -7.41 2.89 -6.86
N SER A 530 -6.80 3.90 -6.24
CA SER A 530 -5.85 4.80 -6.91
C SER A 530 -4.67 5.25 -6.05
N VAL A 531 -3.62 5.76 -6.69
CA VAL A 531 -2.43 6.31 -6.04
C VAL A 531 -1.86 7.50 -6.84
N VAL A 532 -1.42 8.55 -6.13
CA VAL A 532 -0.70 9.69 -6.71
C VAL A 532 0.78 9.63 -6.36
N ALA A 533 1.63 9.73 -7.38
CA ALA A 533 3.08 9.54 -7.30
C ALA A 533 3.84 10.55 -8.19
N ARG A 534 5.17 10.59 -8.09
CA ARG A 534 6.03 11.42 -8.97
C ARG A 534 7.19 10.66 -9.61
N ARG A 535 7.77 9.66 -8.92
CA ARG A 535 8.95 8.91 -9.36
C ARG A 535 8.60 7.63 -10.13
N GLY A 536 7.41 7.07 -9.92
CA GLY A 536 6.90 6.01 -10.78
C GLY A 536 5.66 5.32 -10.21
N VAL A 537 4.97 4.56 -11.05
CA VAL A 537 3.76 3.81 -10.71
C VAL A 537 3.69 2.46 -11.41
N VAL A 538 3.01 1.52 -10.75
CA VAL A 538 2.63 0.22 -11.30
C VAL A 538 1.16 -0.04 -10.94
N ALA A 539 0.35 -0.39 -11.92
CA ALA A 539 -1.04 -0.82 -11.76
C ALA A 539 -1.23 -2.18 -12.44
N THR A 540 -1.64 -3.18 -11.66
CA THR A 540 -1.95 -4.55 -12.10
C THR A 540 -3.19 -5.04 -11.34
N ASP A 541 -3.80 -6.13 -11.79
CA ASP A 541 -5.02 -6.66 -11.19
C ASP A 541 -4.81 -7.47 -9.90
N GLU A 542 -3.57 -7.59 -9.41
CA GLU A 542 -3.22 -8.12 -8.08
C GLU A 542 -2.19 -7.24 -7.37
N THR A 543 -2.52 -6.74 -6.17
CA THR A 543 -1.68 -5.74 -5.47
C THR A 543 -0.27 -6.21 -5.17
N LEU A 544 -0.07 -7.51 -4.93
CA LEU A 544 1.26 -8.09 -4.68
C LEU A 544 2.18 -7.95 -5.91
N CYS A 545 1.64 -8.10 -7.12
CA CYS A 545 2.40 -7.92 -8.36
C CYS A 545 2.67 -6.45 -8.66
N SER A 546 1.73 -5.56 -8.32
CA SER A 546 1.98 -4.11 -8.34
C SER A 546 3.14 -3.73 -7.40
N ILE A 547 3.18 -4.29 -6.17
CA ILE A 547 4.26 -4.07 -5.19
C ILE A 547 5.61 -4.58 -5.71
N ILE A 548 5.66 -5.79 -6.30
CA ILE A 548 6.88 -6.37 -6.87
C ILE A 548 7.39 -5.55 -8.05
N GLY A 549 6.52 -5.11 -8.96
CA GLY A 549 6.90 -4.18 -10.04
C GLY A 549 7.46 -2.86 -9.49
N ARG A 550 6.84 -2.28 -8.47
CA ARG A 550 7.36 -1.05 -7.84
C ARG A 550 8.73 -1.27 -7.20
N ALA A 551 9.00 -2.43 -6.60
CA ALA A 551 10.31 -2.72 -6.03
C ALA A 551 11.43 -2.64 -7.08
N ALA A 552 11.18 -3.14 -8.30
CA ALA A 552 12.10 -2.99 -9.43
C ALA A 552 12.30 -1.52 -9.86
N LEU A 553 11.23 -0.71 -9.91
CA LEU A 553 11.38 0.74 -10.15
C LEU A 553 12.19 1.43 -9.03
N TYR A 554 11.97 1.06 -7.78
CA TYR A 554 12.65 1.62 -6.60
C TYR A 554 14.15 1.32 -6.59
N GLN A 555 14.56 0.18 -7.16
CA GLN A 555 15.95 -0.21 -7.40
C GLN A 555 16.60 0.49 -8.62
N GLY A 556 15.91 1.44 -9.25
CA GLY A 556 16.43 2.19 -10.41
C GLY A 556 16.10 1.56 -11.78
N GLY A 557 15.32 0.47 -11.80
CA GLY A 557 14.87 -0.22 -13.00
C GLY A 557 14.14 0.68 -14.01
N HIS A 558 14.08 0.21 -15.25
CA HIS A 558 13.21 0.73 -16.30
C HIS A 558 11.76 0.27 -16.09
N ALA A 559 10.80 0.93 -16.73
CA ALA A 559 9.41 0.48 -16.79
C ALA A 559 9.26 -0.99 -17.25
N VAL A 560 10.19 -1.48 -18.07
CA VAL A 560 10.25 -2.89 -18.53
C VAL A 560 10.73 -3.84 -17.43
N ASP A 561 11.71 -3.50 -16.59
CA ASP A 561 12.14 -4.35 -15.47
C ASP A 561 10.94 -4.63 -14.53
N ALA A 562 10.19 -3.57 -14.21
CA ALA A 562 8.99 -3.63 -13.38
C ALA A 562 7.83 -4.39 -14.03
N ALA A 563 7.61 -4.22 -15.34
CA ALA A 563 6.62 -5.00 -16.09
C ALA A 563 6.97 -6.50 -16.09
N VAL A 564 8.24 -6.86 -16.29
CA VAL A 564 8.73 -8.24 -16.27
C VAL A 564 8.54 -8.88 -14.89
N ALA A 565 8.94 -8.20 -13.81
CA ALA A 565 8.75 -8.71 -12.44
C ALA A 565 7.25 -8.88 -12.08
N SER A 566 6.41 -7.94 -12.51
CA SER A 566 4.95 -8.04 -12.35
C SER A 566 4.38 -9.22 -13.16
N ALA A 567 4.87 -9.45 -14.38
CA ALA A 567 4.38 -10.50 -15.26
C ALA A 567 4.64 -11.91 -14.72
N PHE A 568 5.86 -12.17 -14.22
CA PHE A 568 6.16 -13.44 -13.57
C PHE A 568 5.35 -13.64 -12.28
N CYS A 569 5.11 -12.58 -11.51
CA CYS A 569 4.23 -12.62 -10.34
C CYS A 569 2.79 -12.99 -10.71
N LEU A 570 2.18 -12.33 -11.70
CA LEU A 570 0.81 -12.59 -12.16
C LEU A 570 0.65 -14.03 -12.68
N GLY A 571 1.67 -14.53 -13.38
CA GLY A 571 1.73 -15.91 -13.85
C GLY A 571 1.89 -16.98 -12.76
N VAL A 572 2.13 -16.58 -11.50
CA VAL A 572 2.17 -17.46 -10.33
C VAL A 572 0.91 -17.32 -9.50
N ILE A 573 0.47 -16.10 -9.19
CA ILE A 573 -0.62 -15.87 -8.23
C ILE A 573 -2.03 -15.79 -8.87
N SER A 574 -2.10 -15.57 -10.19
CA SER A 574 -3.34 -15.58 -10.97
C SER A 574 -3.26 -16.59 -12.14
N PRO A 575 -2.91 -17.87 -11.89
CA PRO A 575 -2.58 -18.86 -12.92
C PRO A 575 -3.78 -19.29 -13.77
N SER A 576 -5.00 -18.86 -13.43
CA SER A 576 -6.17 -19.00 -14.28
C SER A 576 -6.29 -17.94 -15.38
N TYR A 577 -5.48 -16.88 -15.35
CA TYR A 577 -5.54 -15.77 -16.31
C TYR A 577 -4.27 -15.63 -17.16
N SER A 578 -3.09 -15.91 -16.63
CA SER A 578 -1.82 -15.83 -17.38
C SER A 578 -0.76 -16.76 -16.80
N GLY A 579 0.33 -16.94 -17.52
CA GLY A 579 1.46 -17.74 -17.06
C GLY A 579 2.50 -17.94 -18.15
N ILE A 580 3.64 -18.52 -17.78
CA ILE A 580 4.72 -18.81 -18.73
C ILE A 580 4.32 -19.80 -19.84
N GLY A 581 3.19 -20.50 -19.69
CA GLY A 581 2.55 -21.34 -20.72
C GLY A 581 1.57 -20.61 -21.64
N GLY A 582 1.58 -19.27 -21.66
CA GLY A 582 0.75 -18.42 -22.53
C GLY A 582 1.54 -17.31 -23.23
N GLY A 583 0.88 -16.19 -23.52
CA GLY A 583 1.42 -15.11 -24.33
C GLY A 583 0.64 -13.80 -24.23
N GLY A 584 0.84 -12.90 -25.20
CA GLY A 584 0.17 -11.61 -25.25
C GLY A 584 0.95 -10.52 -26.01
N PHE A 585 0.76 -9.26 -25.62
CA PHE A 585 1.41 -8.11 -26.28
C PHE A 585 1.91 -7.11 -25.23
N MET A 586 3.17 -6.68 -25.37
CA MET A 586 3.76 -5.59 -24.57
C MET A 586 4.04 -4.38 -25.48
N LEU A 587 3.30 -3.30 -25.29
CA LEU A 587 3.59 -1.99 -25.90
C LEU A 587 4.54 -1.23 -24.99
N VAL A 588 5.74 -0.93 -25.48
CA VAL A 588 6.76 -0.13 -24.79
C VAL A 588 6.87 1.23 -25.46
N ARG A 589 6.95 2.31 -24.66
CA ARG A 589 7.40 3.63 -25.11
C ARG A 589 8.57 4.10 -24.26
N SER A 590 9.66 4.45 -24.92
CA SER A 590 10.85 5.01 -24.29
C SER A 590 10.74 6.54 -24.15
N SER A 591 11.48 7.12 -23.21
CA SER A 591 11.53 8.56 -22.95
C SER A 591 12.09 9.38 -24.10
N ASP A 592 12.83 8.75 -25.02
CA ASP A 592 13.25 9.33 -26.32
C ASP A 592 12.11 9.48 -27.33
N GLY A 593 10.92 8.95 -27.01
CA GLY A 593 9.73 9.03 -27.84
C GLY A 593 9.55 7.89 -28.84
N LYS A 594 10.47 6.91 -28.90
CA LYS A 594 10.28 5.69 -29.69
C LYS A 594 9.23 4.78 -29.05
N SER A 595 8.54 3.97 -29.84
CA SER A 595 7.50 3.06 -29.35
C SER A 595 7.46 1.79 -30.19
N GLU A 596 7.34 0.63 -29.53
CA GLU A 596 7.49 -0.70 -30.12
C GLU A 596 6.51 -1.68 -29.47
N VAL A 597 6.00 -2.63 -30.26
CA VAL A 597 5.11 -3.69 -29.78
C VAL A 597 5.84 -5.03 -29.84
N TYR A 598 6.03 -5.64 -28.68
CA TYR A 598 6.57 -6.99 -28.56
C TYR A 598 5.39 -7.96 -28.66
N ASP A 599 5.19 -8.50 -29.87
CA ASP A 599 4.24 -9.56 -30.17
C ASP A 599 4.82 -10.89 -29.66
N MET A 600 4.37 -11.23 -28.45
CA MET A 600 4.63 -12.48 -27.75
C MET A 600 3.37 -13.36 -27.73
N ARG A 601 2.52 -13.23 -28.76
CA ARG A 601 1.36 -14.09 -29.00
C ARG A 601 1.83 -15.52 -29.26
N GLU A 602 1.06 -16.48 -28.76
CA GLU A 602 1.33 -17.90 -28.95
C GLU A 602 1.13 -18.31 -30.41
N MET A 603 1.89 -19.30 -30.84
CA MET A 603 2.06 -19.68 -32.25
C MET A 603 1.49 -21.08 -32.49
N ALA A 604 0.75 -21.29 -33.57
CA ALA A 604 0.26 -22.62 -33.94
C ALA A 604 1.45 -23.58 -34.18
N PRO A 605 1.44 -24.80 -33.61
CA PRO A 605 2.52 -25.78 -33.82
C PRO A 605 2.57 -26.26 -35.27
N GLN A 606 3.71 -26.81 -35.70
CA GLN A 606 3.95 -27.26 -37.07
C GLN A 606 2.89 -28.25 -37.58
N ARG A 607 2.36 -29.07 -36.68
CA ARG A 607 1.36 -30.12 -36.97
C ARG A 607 -0.09 -29.60 -37.00
N ALA A 608 -0.33 -28.31 -36.77
CA ALA A 608 -1.68 -27.74 -36.79
C ALA A 608 -2.24 -27.66 -38.22
N SER A 609 -3.53 -27.96 -38.40
CA SER A 609 -4.18 -27.90 -39.71
C SER A 609 -5.54 -27.22 -39.66
N LYS A 610 -5.99 -26.70 -40.80
CA LYS A 610 -7.24 -25.95 -40.98
C LYS A 610 -8.48 -26.66 -40.42
N ASP A 611 -8.53 -27.99 -40.56
CA ASP A 611 -9.69 -28.82 -40.23
C ASP A 611 -9.45 -29.72 -38.99
N MET A 612 -8.37 -29.51 -38.22
CA MET A 612 -7.95 -30.39 -37.09
C MET A 612 -8.98 -30.57 -35.95
N PHE A 613 -9.97 -29.67 -35.87
CA PHE A 613 -11.07 -29.71 -34.88
C PHE A 613 -12.43 -30.05 -35.49
N ARG A 614 -12.49 -30.46 -36.77
CA ARG A 614 -13.74 -30.68 -37.49
C ARG A 614 -14.53 -31.91 -37.01
N SER A 615 -13.84 -32.91 -36.44
CA SER A 615 -14.46 -34.08 -35.81
C SER A 615 -14.95 -33.81 -34.38
N ASP A 616 -14.43 -32.77 -33.72
CA ASP A 616 -14.77 -32.40 -32.35
C ASP A 616 -14.40 -30.93 -32.08
N TYR A 617 -15.41 -30.06 -32.13
CA TYR A 617 -15.24 -28.62 -31.88
C TYR A 617 -14.96 -28.27 -30.40
N ALA A 618 -15.24 -29.17 -29.45
CA ALA A 618 -14.98 -28.92 -28.02
C ALA A 618 -13.47 -29.02 -27.69
N LYS A 619 -12.73 -29.89 -28.40
CA LYS A 619 -11.26 -29.98 -28.33
C LYS A 619 -10.53 -28.69 -28.72
N GLN A 620 -11.21 -27.75 -29.39
CA GLN A 620 -10.65 -26.41 -29.63
C GLN A 620 -10.61 -25.56 -28.35
N GLN A 621 -11.56 -25.76 -27.44
CA GLN A 621 -11.68 -25.00 -26.18
C GLN A 621 -10.94 -25.67 -25.01
N ILE A 622 -10.90 -27.01 -24.97
CA ILE A 622 -10.46 -27.78 -23.80
C ILE A 622 -9.54 -28.92 -24.26
N GLY A 623 -8.53 -29.23 -23.45
CA GLY A 623 -7.60 -30.33 -23.64
C GLY A 623 -6.37 -29.99 -24.50
N PRO A 624 -5.35 -30.85 -24.53
CA PRO A 624 -4.02 -30.48 -25.03
C PRO A 624 -3.91 -30.20 -26.54
N LEU A 625 -4.92 -30.59 -27.33
CA LEU A 625 -5.01 -30.22 -28.75
C LEU A 625 -5.27 -28.72 -28.95
N SER A 626 -5.80 -28.02 -27.94
CA SER A 626 -6.04 -26.57 -27.96
C SER A 626 -4.79 -25.71 -27.70
N ILE A 627 -3.65 -26.32 -27.36
CA ILE A 627 -2.42 -25.62 -26.93
C ILE A 627 -1.65 -25.11 -28.14
N ALA A 628 -1.33 -23.81 -28.13
CA ALA A 628 -0.35 -23.19 -29.01
C ALA A 628 0.99 -22.98 -28.27
N VAL A 629 2.07 -22.75 -29.01
CA VAL A 629 3.43 -22.62 -28.47
C VAL A 629 3.56 -21.35 -27.60
N PRO A 630 3.88 -21.47 -26.29
CA PRO A 630 3.93 -20.33 -25.37
C PRO A 630 4.97 -19.25 -25.74
N GLY A 631 4.53 -17.99 -25.76
CA GLY A 631 5.35 -16.85 -26.18
C GLY A 631 5.88 -15.95 -25.05
N GLN A 632 5.25 -15.97 -23.87
CA GLN A 632 5.46 -14.95 -22.84
C GLN A 632 6.92 -14.84 -22.37
N VAL A 633 7.61 -15.97 -22.11
CA VAL A 633 8.99 -15.96 -21.56
C VAL A 633 9.97 -15.29 -22.53
N ALA A 634 9.91 -15.63 -23.82
CA ALA A 634 10.75 -14.99 -24.83
C ALA A 634 10.40 -13.50 -25.00
N GLY A 635 9.11 -13.13 -24.95
CA GLY A 635 8.65 -11.74 -25.05
C GLY A 635 9.23 -10.85 -23.95
N LEU A 636 9.04 -11.27 -22.69
CA LEU A 636 9.58 -10.60 -21.52
C LEU A 636 11.11 -10.46 -21.59
N TYR A 637 11.82 -11.52 -21.98
CA TYR A 637 13.27 -11.48 -22.10
C TYR A 637 13.76 -10.59 -23.24
N LYS A 638 13.08 -10.58 -24.39
CA LYS A 638 13.47 -9.76 -25.56
C LYS A 638 13.30 -8.26 -25.28
N ALA A 639 12.26 -7.87 -24.54
CA ALA A 639 12.11 -6.50 -24.07
C ALA A 639 13.13 -6.15 -22.97
N HIS A 640 13.35 -7.04 -21.99
CA HIS A 640 14.37 -6.87 -20.94
C HIS A 640 15.78 -6.70 -21.52
N SER A 641 16.16 -7.52 -22.51
CA SER A 641 17.46 -7.46 -23.19
C SER A 641 17.75 -6.12 -23.87
N LYS A 642 16.74 -5.29 -24.15
CA LYS A 642 16.87 -4.00 -24.83
C LYS A 642 16.73 -2.79 -23.90
N TYR A 643 15.90 -2.92 -22.86
CA TYR A 643 15.48 -1.80 -22.01
C TYR A 643 15.74 -2.01 -20.52
N GLY A 644 15.99 -3.24 -20.09
CA GLY A 644 16.20 -3.60 -18.70
C GLY A 644 17.52 -3.07 -18.14
N LYS A 645 17.54 -2.84 -16.83
CA LYS A 645 18.72 -2.38 -16.08
C LYS A 645 19.03 -3.26 -14.89
N LEU A 646 18.05 -4.03 -14.41
CA LEU A 646 18.24 -4.98 -13.32
C LEU A 646 18.63 -6.34 -13.90
N LYS A 647 19.31 -7.16 -13.10
CA LYS A 647 19.65 -8.54 -13.51
C LYS A 647 18.35 -9.32 -13.72
N TRP A 648 18.26 -10.08 -14.82
CA TRP A 648 17.10 -10.91 -15.14
C TRP A 648 16.67 -11.80 -13.95
N GLU A 649 17.64 -12.42 -13.29
CA GLU A 649 17.46 -13.25 -12.10
C GLU A 649 16.65 -12.53 -10.99
N SER A 650 16.96 -11.26 -10.69
CA SER A 650 16.26 -10.52 -9.62
C SER A 650 14.83 -10.10 -9.98
N LEU A 651 14.42 -10.23 -11.25
CA LEU A 651 13.05 -10.02 -11.71
C LEU A 651 12.22 -11.31 -11.66
N VAL A 652 12.84 -12.48 -11.89
CA VAL A 652 12.17 -13.79 -11.83
C VAL A 652 12.13 -14.34 -10.40
N LYS A 653 13.18 -14.12 -9.59
CA LYS A 653 13.31 -14.70 -8.24
C LYS A 653 12.14 -14.38 -7.27
N PRO A 654 11.50 -13.19 -7.28
CA PRO A 654 10.32 -12.93 -6.46
C PRO A 654 9.16 -13.89 -6.78
N ALA A 655 8.91 -14.16 -8.06
CA ALA A 655 7.87 -15.09 -8.49
C ALA A 655 8.24 -16.56 -8.21
N GLU A 656 9.51 -16.94 -8.38
CA GLU A 656 10.01 -18.26 -7.97
C GLU A 656 9.76 -18.52 -6.47
N ASN A 657 10.09 -17.54 -5.63
CA ASN A 657 9.89 -17.62 -4.19
C ASN A 657 8.39 -17.69 -3.81
N LEU A 658 7.51 -16.95 -4.51
CA LEU A 658 6.05 -17.05 -4.33
C LEU A 658 5.52 -18.42 -4.76
N ALA A 659 6.00 -18.99 -5.87
CA ALA A 659 5.59 -20.31 -6.31
C ALA A 659 6.05 -21.42 -5.33
N ARG A 660 7.24 -21.25 -4.74
CA ARG A 660 7.84 -22.21 -3.79
C ARG A 660 7.19 -22.15 -2.41
N ASN A 661 7.09 -20.96 -1.84
CA ASN A 661 6.64 -20.73 -0.46
C ASN A 661 5.12 -20.65 -0.36
N GLY A 662 4.48 -20.18 -1.45
CA GLY A 662 3.03 -20.07 -1.63
C GLY A 662 2.49 -18.64 -1.52
N PHE A 663 1.33 -18.43 -2.14
CA PHE A 663 0.51 -17.22 -2.14
C PHE A 663 -0.97 -17.60 -1.87
N ASN A 664 -1.77 -16.74 -1.25
CA ASN A 664 -3.21 -17.00 -1.07
C ASN A 664 -4.04 -16.82 -2.34
N ILE A 665 -5.05 -17.68 -2.46
CA ILE A 665 -6.21 -17.48 -3.32
C ILE A 665 -6.91 -16.18 -2.91
N SER A 666 -6.84 -15.20 -3.81
CA SER A 666 -7.64 -13.97 -3.78
C SER A 666 -9.11 -14.26 -4.13
N ASP A 667 -10.01 -13.31 -3.85
CA ASP A 667 -11.43 -13.44 -4.20
C ASP A 667 -11.65 -13.63 -5.71
N SER A 668 -10.94 -12.87 -6.54
CA SER A 668 -11.04 -12.99 -8.01
C SER A 668 -10.52 -14.35 -8.50
N PHE A 669 -9.44 -14.87 -7.90
CA PHE A 669 -8.96 -16.22 -8.20
C PHE A 669 -9.90 -17.31 -7.68
N PHE A 670 -10.53 -17.15 -6.50
CA PHE A 670 -11.54 -18.09 -5.99
C PHE A 670 -12.78 -18.17 -6.89
N ARG A 671 -13.26 -17.01 -7.38
CA ARG A 671 -14.36 -16.97 -8.36
C ARG A 671 -13.99 -17.69 -9.66
N SER A 672 -12.74 -17.57 -10.10
CA SER A 672 -12.20 -18.27 -11.29
C SER A 672 -12.04 -19.79 -11.07
N LEU A 673 -11.64 -20.22 -9.86
CA LEU A 673 -11.65 -21.62 -9.43
C LEU A 673 -13.07 -22.20 -9.44
N LYS A 674 -14.03 -21.53 -8.80
CA LYS A 674 -15.44 -21.96 -8.76
C LYS A 674 -16.08 -22.03 -10.14
N GLY A 675 -15.84 -21.04 -11.00
CA GLY A 675 -16.27 -21.07 -12.41
C GLY A 675 -15.61 -22.16 -13.26
N SER A 676 -14.61 -22.88 -12.73
CA SER A 676 -13.87 -23.94 -13.41
C SER A 676 -13.94 -25.29 -12.68
N GLU A 677 -14.78 -25.44 -11.64
CA GLU A 677 -14.73 -26.56 -10.68
C GLU A 677 -14.80 -27.94 -11.36
N GLN A 678 -15.72 -28.12 -12.32
CA GLN A 678 -15.85 -29.38 -13.07
C GLN A 678 -14.57 -29.78 -13.82
N PHE A 679 -13.84 -28.81 -14.38
CA PHE A 679 -12.62 -29.07 -15.14
C PHE A 679 -11.41 -29.30 -14.21
N ILE A 680 -11.38 -28.59 -13.08
CA ILE A 680 -10.36 -28.78 -12.04
C ILE A 680 -10.50 -30.16 -11.38
N LEU A 681 -11.71 -30.68 -11.23
CA LEU A 681 -11.95 -32.02 -10.69
C LEU A 681 -11.69 -33.13 -11.73
N ALA A 682 -11.78 -32.83 -13.02
CA ALA A 682 -11.50 -33.77 -14.10
C ALA A 682 -9.99 -33.95 -14.37
N ASP A 683 -9.23 -32.87 -14.53
CA ASP A 683 -7.78 -32.95 -14.76
C ASP A 683 -7.01 -33.34 -13.50
N GLN A 684 -6.14 -34.35 -13.60
CA GLN A 684 -5.39 -34.88 -12.46
C GLN A 684 -4.42 -33.85 -11.86
N GLY A 685 -3.82 -32.99 -12.69
CA GLY A 685 -2.86 -31.98 -12.25
C GLY A 685 -3.54 -30.79 -11.56
N LEU A 686 -4.60 -30.25 -12.16
CA LEU A 686 -5.44 -29.21 -11.55
C LEU A 686 -6.06 -29.72 -10.24
N ARG A 687 -6.54 -30.97 -10.21
CA ARG A 687 -7.08 -31.60 -8.99
C ARG A 687 -6.01 -31.71 -7.91
N ALA A 688 -4.81 -32.15 -8.23
CA ALA A 688 -3.71 -32.25 -7.27
C ALA A 688 -3.28 -30.89 -6.67
N ILE A 689 -3.44 -29.79 -7.41
CA ILE A 689 -3.08 -28.44 -6.96
C ILE A 689 -4.23 -27.75 -6.21
N PHE A 690 -5.45 -27.78 -6.77
CA PHE A 690 -6.57 -26.95 -6.33
C PHE A 690 -7.74 -27.72 -5.69
N ALA A 691 -7.77 -29.05 -5.80
CA ALA A 691 -8.78 -29.89 -5.17
C ALA A 691 -8.22 -31.22 -4.61
N PRO A 692 -7.10 -31.22 -3.84
CA PRO A 692 -6.39 -32.43 -3.44
C PRO A 692 -7.21 -33.37 -2.54
N LYS A 693 -8.27 -32.86 -1.89
CA LYS A 693 -9.24 -33.64 -1.09
C LYS A 693 -10.57 -33.87 -1.84
N GLY A 694 -10.55 -33.84 -3.18
CA GLY A 694 -11.73 -34.05 -4.04
C GLY A 694 -12.73 -32.88 -4.07
N LYS A 695 -12.40 -31.75 -3.45
CA LYS A 695 -13.19 -30.51 -3.41
C LYS A 695 -12.25 -29.30 -3.51
N LEU A 696 -12.69 -28.21 -4.14
CA LEU A 696 -11.87 -26.99 -4.28
C LEU A 696 -11.37 -26.45 -2.93
N LEU A 697 -10.12 -25.97 -2.93
CA LEU A 697 -9.56 -25.20 -1.82
C LEU A 697 -10.41 -23.93 -1.56
N PRO A 698 -10.78 -23.64 -0.30
CA PRO A 698 -11.59 -22.45 0.02
C PRO A 698 -10.80 -21.15 -0.15
N LEU A 699 -11.53 -20.04 -0.33
CA LEU A 699 -11.01 -18.67 -0.32
C LEU A 699 -10.07 -18.45 0.88
N GLY A 700 -8.93 -17.80 0.65
CA GLY A 700 -7.92 -17.62 1.70
C GLY A 700 -7.07 -18.85 2.00
N SER A 701 -7.16 -19.92 1.21
CA SER A 701 -6.12 -20.96 1.16
C SER A 701 -5.00 -20.54 0.22
N THR A 702 -3.76 -20.92 0.52
CA THR A 702 -2.58 -20.72 -0.30
C THR A 702 -2.39 -21.90 -1.21
N VAL A 703 -1.81 -21.64 -2.36
CA VAL A 703 -1.37 -22.67 -3.31
C VAL A 703 0.15 -22.64 -3.38
N ARG A 704 0.78 -23.81 -3.36
CA ARG A 704 2.23 -23.98 -3.59
C ARG A 704 2.42 -24.66 -4.95
N LEU A 705 3.13 -24.00 -5.85
CA LEU A 705 3.35 -24.43 -7.23
C LEU A 705 4.80 -24.92 -7.37
N VAL A 706 5.20 -25.91 -6.58
CA VAL A 706 6.61 -26.32 -6.40
C VAL A 706 7.30 -26.71 -7.72
N LYS A 707 6.59 -27.39 -8.62
CA LYS A 707 7.11 -27.72 -9.97
C LYS A 707 7.36 -26.46 -10.80
N LEU A 708 6.39 -25.53 -10.82
CA LEU A 708 6.54 -24.22 -11.46
C LEU A 708 7.68 -23.41 -10.84
N ALA A 709 7.90 -23.50 -9.53
CA ALA A 709 9.02 -22.84 -8.86
C ALA A 709 10.38 -23.40 -9.32
N ASN A 710 10.50 -24.69 -9.58
CA ASN A 710 11.72 -25.28 -10.13
C ASN A 710 11.94 -24.85 -11.60
N THR A 711 10.86 -24.81 -12.39
CA THR A 711 10.85 -24.26 -13.75
C THR A 711 11.28 -22.78 -13.77
N LEU A 712 10.73 -21.96 -12.87
CA LEU A 712 11.11 -20.55 -12.71
C LEU A 712 12.55 -20.38 -12.22
N ALA A 713 13.07 -21.27 -11.37
CA ALA A 713 14.48 -21.22 -10.94
C ALA A 713 15.44 -21.43 -12.12
N ALA A 714 15.12 -22.39 -13.01
CA ALA A 714 15.89 -22.65 -14.21
C ALA A 714 15.83 -21.49 -15.22
N ILE A 715 14.68 -20.83 -15.37
CA ILE A 715 14.51 -19.61 -16.18
C ILE A 715 15.24 -18.40 -15.56
N SER A 716 15.23 -18.30 -14.23
CA SER A 716 15.91 -17.24 -13.47
C SER A 716 17.42 -17.29 -13.68
N LYS A 717 18.01 -18.49 -13.56
CA LYS A 717 19.46 -18.72 -13.70
C LYS A 717 19.94 -18.70 -15.16
N ASN A 718 19.21 -19.33 -16.08
CA ASN A 718 19.70 -19.61 -17.44
C ASN A 718 18.91 -18.88 -18.56
N GLY A 719 18.05 -17.92 -18.20
CA GLY A 719 17.25 -17.15 -19.15
C GLY A 719 16.22 -17.98 -19.93
N PRO A 720 15.74 -17.50 -21.09
CA PRO A 720 14.76 -18.21 -21.92
C PRO A 720 15.33 -19.49 -22.53
N ASN A 721 16.66 -19.65 -22.60
CA ASN A 721 17.31 -20.82 -23.18
C ASN A 721 16.88 -22.12 -22.45
N ALA A 722 16.70 -22.05 -21.12
CA ALA A 722 16.16 -23.16 -20.34
C ALA A 722 14.77 -23.63 -20.81
N PHE A 723 13.92 -22.67 -21.20
CA PHE A 723 12.52 -22.90 -21.55
C PHE A 723 12.33 -23.40 -22.99
N TYR A 724 13.04 -22.82 -23.96
CA TYR A 724 12.83 -23.09 -25.39
C TYR A 724 13.76 -24.15 -26.01
N ASN A 725 14.99 -24.31 -25.49
CA ASN A 725 15.99 -25.25 -26.02
C ASN A 725 16.45 -26.30 -24.97
N GLY A 726 16.22 -26.01 -23.68
CA GLY A 726 16.65 -26.85 -22.56
C GLY A 726 15.73 -28.05 -22.29
N PRO A 727 15.96 -28.75 -21.16
CA PRO A 727 15.14 -29.89 -20.74
C PRO A 727 13.65 -29.55 -20.59
N ILE A 728 13.32 -28.31 -20.21
CA ILE A 728 11.91 -27.87 -20.04
C ILE A 728 11.14 -28.03 -21.35
N ALA A 729 11.68 -27.60 -22.49
CA ALA A 729 11.01 -27.77 -23.79
C ALA A 729 10.70 -29.24 -24.10
N ARG A 730 11.65 -30.15 -23.82
CA ARG A 730 11.50 -31.59 -24.07
C ARG A 730 10.46 -32.23 -23.14
N SER A 731 10.53 -31.99 -21.84
CA SER A 731 9.56 -32.52 -20.87
C SER A 731 8.17 -31.92 -21.07
N LEU A 732 8.07 -30.63 -21.39
CA LEU A 732 6.80 -29.94 -21.65
C LEU A 732 6.12 -30.43 -22.92
N ALA A 733 6.87 -30.60 -24.02
CA ALA A 733 6.34 -31.19 -25.25
C ALA A 733 5.95 -32.67 -25.05
N GLY A 734 6.76 -33.45 -24.33
CA GLY A 734 6.44 -34.84 -23.99
C GLY A 734 5.13 -34.96 -23.19
N ASP A 735 4.95 -34.14 -22.15
CA ASP A 735 3.71 -34.06 -21.38
C ASP A 735 2.49 -33.72 -22.26
N ILE A 736 2.63 -32.72 -23.15
CA ILE A 736 1.56 -32.31 -24.07
C ILE A 736 1.20 -33.44 -25.03
N GLN A 737 2.19 -34.13 -25.61
CA GLN A 737 1.99 -35.22 -26.56
C GLN A 737 1.39 -36.47 -25.90
N ALA A 738 1.87 -36.86 -24.71
CA ALA A 738 1.33 -37.97 -23.94
C ALA A 738 -0.16 -37.75 -23.58
N ALA A 739 -0.59 -36.50 -23.43
CA ALA A 739 -1.97 -36.12 -23.19
C ALA A 739 -2.77 -35.79 -24.48
N GLY A 740 -2.26 -36.13 -25.67
CA GLY A 740 -2.97 -36.02 -26.96
C GLY A 740 -2.85 -34.67 -27.68
N GLY A 741 -1.93 -33.81 -27.26
CA GLY A 741 -1.58 -32.57 -27.96
C GLY A 741 -0.53 -32.78 -29.07
N ILE A 742 -0.30 -31.74 -29.86
CA ILE A 742 0.50 -31.84 -31.11
C ILE A 742 1.78 -30.97 -31.14
N VAL A 743 2.06 -30.22 -30.07
CA VAL A 743 3.27 -29.37 -29.96
C VAL A 743 4.51 -30.26 -29.82
N THR A 744 5.62 -29.92 -30.49
CA THR A 744 6.89 -30.65 -30.42
C THR A 744 8.03 -29.82 -29.79
N PRO A 745 9.18 -30.42 -29.41
CA PRO A 745 10.34 -29.65 -28.96
C PRO A 745 10.87 -28.67 -30.03
N GLU A 746 10.69 -29.00 -31.31
CA GLU A 746 11.12 -28.18 -32.46
C GLU A 746 10.23 -26.94 -32.61
N ASP A 747 8.95 -27.02 -32.24
CA ASP A 747 8.06 -25.86 -32.19
C ASP A 747 8.55 -24.81 -31.19
N PHE A 748 9.01 -25.23 -30.00
CA PHE A 748 9.66 -24.34 -29.03
C PHE A 748 10.95 -23.75 -29.57
N GLN A 749 11.81 -24.56 -30.20
CA GLN A 749 13.05 -24.10 -30.83
C GLN A 749 12.82 -23.13 -32.01
N ARG A 750 11.66 -23.23 -32.69
CA ARG A 750 11.26 -22.35 -33.81
C ARG A 750 10.53 -21.08 -33.37
N TYR A 751 9.95 -21.03 -32.16
CA TYR A 751 9.22 -19.85 -31.68
C TYR A 751 10.08 -18.58 -31.66
N ARG A 752 9.59 -17.47 -32.22
CA ARG A 752 10.24 -16.15 -32.18
C ARG A 752 9.27 -15.06 -31.75
N VAL A 753 9.75 -14.12 -30.94
CA VAL A 753 9.04 -12.85 -30.67
C VAL A 753 9.16 -11.96 -31.89
N LEU A 754 8.05 -11.35 -32.31
CA LEU A 754 8.07 -10.34 -33.37
C LEU A 754 8.01 -8.95 -32.73
N ILE A 755 8.82 -8.02 -33.25
CA ILE A 755 8.78 -6.62 -32.84
C ILE A 755 8.05 -5.87 -33.94
N ARG A 756 6.80 -5.48 -33.69
CA ARG A 756 5.95 -4.79 -34.66
C ARG A 756 5.94 -3.28 -34.39
N SER A 757 5.89 -2.50 -35.46
CA SER A 757 5.60 -1.07 -35.39
C SER A 757 4.20 -0.85 -34.78
N PRO A 758 4.03 0.07 -33.82
CA PRO A 758 2.73 0.30 -33.21
C PRO A 758 1.74 0.91 -34.21
N LEU A 759 0.46 0.59 -34.03
CA LEU A 759 -0.63 1.30 -34.71
C LEU A 759 -0.78 2.69 -34.09
N VAL A 760 -0.67 3.74 -34.91
CA VAL A 760 -0.76 5.13 -34.47
C VAL A 760 -1.91 5.84 -35.17
N ALA A 761 -2.78 6.52 -34.42
CA ALA A 761 -3.87 7.31 -34.98
C ALA A 761 -4.18 8.56 -34.17
N ASN A 762 -4.53 9.66 -34.86
CA ASN A 762 -4.98 10.89 -34.24
C ASN A 762 -6.51 10.94 -34.20
N THR A 763 -7.09 11.25 -33.03
CA THR A 763 -8.52 11.54 -32.82
C THR A 763 -8.74 12.28 -31.49
N MET A 764 -9.88 12.97 -31.32
CA MET A 764 -10.26 13.71 -30.10
C MET A 764 -9.22 14.71 -29.55
N GLY A 765 -8.29 15.20 -30.39
CA GLY A 765 -7.19 16.08 -29.97
C GLY A 765 -5.99 15.37 -29.33
N TYR A 766 -5.93 14.04 -29.40
CA TYR A 766 -4.84 13.20 -28.90
C TYR A 766 -4.29 12.27 -29.99
N GLN A 767 -3.06 11.80 -29.78
CA GLN A 767 -2.45 10.74 -30.57
C GLN A 767 -2.48 9.44 -29.76
N PHE A 768 -3.11 8.41 -30.31
CA PHE A 768 -3.19 7.07 -29.72
C PHE A 768 -2.13 6.19 -30.35
N VAL A 769 -1.43 5.42 -29.52
CA VAL A 769 -0.39 4.45 -29.89
C VAL A 769 -0.81 3.12 -29.28
N THR A 770 -0.99 2.07 -30.09
CA THR A 770 -1.54 0.78 -29.66
C THR A 770 -0.95 -0.38 -30.47
N ALA A 771 -1.31 -1.62 -30.14
CA ALA A 771 -0.86 -2.80 -30.88
C ALA A 771 -1.55 -2.93 -32.26
N PRO A 772 -0.83 -3.32 -33.34
CA PRO A 772 -1.42 -3.69 -34.62
C PRO A 772 -1.93 -5.16 -34.61
N PRO A 773 -2.66 -5.60 -35.65
CA PRO A 773 -2.92 -7.01 -35.89
C PRO A 773 -1.66 -7.89 -35.71
N PRO A 774 -1.77 -9.11 -35.13
CA PRO A 774 -3.01 -9.82 -34.78
C PRO A 774 -3.77 -9.28 -33.55
N ALA A 775 -3.24 -8.25 -32.84
CA ALA A 775 -4.02 -7.52 -31.84
C ALA A 775 -5.00 -6.53 -32.51
N SER A 776 -6.27 -6.92 -32.64
CA SER A 776 -7.32 -6.12 -33.30
C SER A 776 -7.92 -5.03 -32.41
N GLY A 777 -7.78 -5.14 -31.09
CA GLY A 777 -8.51 -4.30 -30.15
C GLY A 777 -8.17 -2.80 -30.24
N GLY A 778 -6.91 -2.49 -30.54
CA GLY A 778 -6.48 -1.12 -30.80
C GLY A 778 -7.17 -0.48 -32.00
N ALA A 779 -7.36 -1.21 -33.10
CA ALA A 779 -8.05 -0.73 -34.30
C ALA A 779 -9.56 -0.54 -34.06
N VAL A 780 -10.20 -1.46 -33.32
CA VAL A 780 -11.61 -1.35 -32.90
C VAL A 780 -11.82 -0.08 -32.06
N MET A 781 -11.01 0.12 -31.02
CA MET A 781 -11.04 1.32 -30.17
C MET A 781 -10.83 2.61 -30.99
N ILE A 782 -9.83 2.65 -31.87
CA ILE A 782 -9.54 3.83 -32.70
C ILE A 782 -10.72 4.20 -33.59
N LEU A 783 -11.40 3.22 -34.20
CA LEU A 783 -12.57 3.50 -35.05
C LEU A 783 -13.74 4.06 -34.24
N ILE A 784 -14.07 3.47 -33.09
CA ILE A 784 -15.16 3.98 -32.23
C ILE A 784 -14.88 5.42 -31.81
N LEU A 785 -13.65 5.71 -31.35
CA LEU A 785 -13.24 7.06 -30.97
C LEU A 785 -13.25 8.05 -32.15
N LYS A 786 -13.00 7.59 -33.39
CA LYS A 786 -13.12 8.42 -34.61
C LYS A 786 -14.58 8.68 -35.00
N ILE A 787 -15.47 7.69 -34.88
CA ILE A 787 -16.91 7.89 -35.13
C ILE A 787 -17.45 8.90 -34.13
N LEU A 788 -17.19 8.69 -32.83
CA LEU A 788 -17.63 9.58 -31.76
C LEU A 788 -17.06 11.00 -31.88
N SER A 789 -15.81 11.17 -32.37
CA SER A 789 -15.23 12.51 -32.58
C SER A 789 -15.88 13.35 -33.67
N ASN A 790 -16.76 12.78 -34.50
CA ASN A 790 -17.50 13.50 -35.55
C ASN A 790 -18.90 13.99 -35.10
N TYR A 791 -19.23 13.85 -33.82
CA TYR A 791 -20.40 14.47 -33.20
C TYR A 791 -20.01 15.69 -32.36
N ASN A 792 -20.84 16.73 -32.37
CA ASN A 792 -20.87 17.63 -31.22
C ASN A 792 -21.60 16.88 -30.09
N MET A 793 -20.90 16.73 -28.96
CA MET A 793 -21.34 15.95 -27.80
C MET A 793 -21.44 16.82 -26.54
N ALA A 794 -21.06 18.11 -26.62
CA ALA A 794 -21.24 19.06 -25.53
C ALA A 794 -22.74 19.32 -25.33
N GLY A 795 -23.22 19.19 -24.08
CA GLY A 795 -24.65 19.31 -23.74
C GLY A 795 -25.54 18.15 -24.20
N VAL A 796 -24.99 17.11 -24.83
CA VAL A 796 -25.78 15.94 -25.27
C VAL A 796 -26.05 14.99 -24.10
N HIS A 797 -27.29 14.53 -23.99
CA HIS A 797 -27.72 13.68 -22.89
C HIS A 797 -26.97 12.34 -22.84
N ILE A 798 -26.61 11.88 -21.64
CA ILE A 798 -25.75 10.71 -21.42
C ILE A 798 -26.32 9.42 -22.05
N THR A 799 -27.65 9.29 -22.06
CA THR A 799 -28.35 8.17 -22.72
C THR A 799 -28.07 8.09 -24.23
N LEU A 800 -27.96 9.23 -24.91
CA LEU A 800 -27.64 9.31 -26.33
C LEU A 800 -26.13 9.14 -26.59
N VAL A 801 -25.27 9.61 -25.68
CA VAL A 801 -23.82 9.36 -25.74
C VAL A 801 -23.53 7.86 -25.68
N ILE A 802 -24.16 7.15 -24.75
CA ILE A 802 -24.02 5.69 -24.58
C ILE A 802 -24.59 4.95 -25.80
N HIS A 803 -25.77 5.35 -26.29
CA HIS A 803 -26.35 4.77 -27.51
C HIS A 803 -25.40 4.88 -28.71
N ARG A 804 -24.88 6.08 -29.02
CA ARG A 804 -23.92 6.30 -30.12
C ARG A 804 -22.64 5.48 -29.97
N LEU A 805 -22.15 5.27 -28.74
CA LEU A 805 -20.99 4.42 -28.46
C LEU A 805 -21.27 2.96 -28.81
N ILE A 806 -22.45 2.43 -28.46
CA ILE A 806 -22.84 1.05 -28.75
C ILE A 806 -23.02 0.83 -30.27
N GLU A 807 -23.66 1.76 -30.99
CA GLU A 807 -23.80 1.65 -32.45
C GLU A 807 -22.44 1.71 -33.16
N ALA A 808 -21.54 2.60 -32.71
CA ALA A 808 -20.17 2.66 -33.23
C ALA A 808 -19.35 1.38 -32.92
N LEU A 809 -19.56 0.76 -31.75
CA LEU A 809 -18.98 -0.54 -31.40
C LEU A 809 -19.47 -1.65 -32.35
N LYS A 810 -20.77 -1.68 -32.68
CA LYS A 810 -21.33 -2.68 -33.62
C LYS A 810 -20.66 -2.62 -35.00
N PHE A 811 -20.49 -1.42 -35.57
CA PHE A 811 -19.72 -1.24 -36.82
C PHE A 811 -18.24 -1.63 -36.69
N ALA A 812 -17.58 -1.28 -35.59
CA ALA A 812 -16.17 -1.61 -35.40
C ALA A 812 -15.92 -3.11 -35.20
N LEU A 813 -16.85 -3.82 -34.54
CA LEU A 813 -16.84 -5.28 -34.42
C LEU A 813 -17.13 -5.97 -35.77
N ALA A 814 -18.00 -5.43 -36.61
CA ALA A 814 -18.25 -5.97 -37.94
C ALA A 814 -16.95 -5.97 -38.79
N LEU A 815 -16.22 -4.86 -38.78
CA LEU A 815 -14.94 -4.73 -39.50
C LEU A 815 -13.83 -5.61 -38.91
N ARG A 816 -13.76 -5.76 -37.57
CA ARG A 816 -12.80 -6.65 -36.85
C ARG A 816 -12.72 -8.04 -37.47
N THR A 817 -13.86 -8.58 -37.92
CA THR A 817 -13.96 -9.96 -38.43
C THR A 817 -13.09 -10.24 -39.67
N ASN A 818 -12.59 -9.22 -40.36
CA ASN A 818 -11.72 -9.36 -41.53
C ASN A 818 -10.22 -9.43 -41.17
N PHE A 819 -9.85 -9.31 -39.89
CA PHE A 819 -8.48 -9.44 -39.44
C PHE A 819 -8.05 -10.90 -39.23
N GLY A 820 -6.73 -11.12 -39.38
CA GLY A 820 -6.02 -12.34 -39.01
C GLY A 820 -4.57 -11.99 -38.70
N ASP A 821 -3.66 -12.96 -38.84
CA ASP A 821 -2.22 -12.73 -38.75
C ASP A 821 -1.71 -11.96 -39.98
N PRO A 822 -1.16 -10.74 -39.86
CA PRO A 822 -0.63 -9.98 -40.98
C PRO A 822 0.50 -10.71 -41.73
N ASP A 823 1.18 -11.66 -41.08
CA ASP A 823 2.29 -12.40 -41.69
C ASP A 823 1.77 -13.53 -42.62
N PHE A 824 0.46 -13.77 -42.65
CA PHE A 824 -0.23 -14.79 -43.46
C PHE A 824 -1.39 -14.23 -44.31
N VAL A 825 -1.99 -13.09 -43.94
CA VAL A 825 -3.13 -12.49 -44.67
C VAL A 825 -3.03 -10.95 -44.71
N ASN A 826 -3.36 -10.35 -45.86
CA ASN A 826 -3.29 -8.90 -46.03
C ASN A 826 -4.42 -8.17 -45.27
N VAL A 827 -4.07 -7.61 -44.10
CA VAL A 827 -4.97 -6.80 -43.24
C VAL A 827 -4.96 -5.30 -43.56
N THR A 828 -4.09 -4.84 -44.46
CA THR A 828 -3.74 -3.42 -44.62
C THR A 828 -4.91 -2.54 -45.09
N SER A 829 -5.77 -3.07 -45.95
CA SER A 829 -6.97 -2.37 -46.45
C SER A 829 -8.01 -2.16 -45.33
N THR A 830 -8.31 -3.21 -44.56
CA THR A 830 -9.18 -3.13 -43.37
C THR A 830 -8.60 -2.19 -42.32
N LEU A 831 -7.29 -2.29 -42.03
CA LEU A 831 -6.63 -1.46 -41.03
C LEU A 831 -6.67 0.03 -41.40
N THR A 832 -6.34 0.36 -42.65
CA THR A 832 -6.42 1.72 -43.20
C THR A 832 -7.86 2.26 -43.15
N THR A 833 -8.85 1.39 -43.44
CA THR A 833 -10.28 1.74 -43.39
C THR A 833 -10.72 2.07 -41.95
N MET A 834 -10.32 1.28 -40.95
CA MET A 834 -10.68 1.51 -39.55
C MET A 834 -10.02 2.74 -38.92
N ILE A 835 -8.84 3.16 -39.39
CA ILE A 835 -8.18 4.40 -38.91
C ILE A 835 -8.54 5.65 -39.74
N SER A 836 -9.30 5.50 -40.82
CA SER A 836 -9.69 6.61 -41.69
C SER A 836 -10.77 7.50 -41.06
N THR A 837 -10.52 8.80 -41.03
CA THR A 837 -11.50 9.80 -40.56
C THR A 837 -12.69 9.92 -41.52
N SER A 838 -12.49 9.81 -42.84
CA SER A 838 -13.58 9.89 -43.83
C SER A 838 -14.46 8.64 -43.82
N HIS A 839 -13.89 7.47 -43.49
CA HIS A 839 -14.70 6.26 -43.26
C HIS A 839 -15.53 6.38 -41.98
N ALA A 840 -14.92 6.86 -40.88
CA ALA A 840 -15.65 7.13 -39.63
C ALA A 840 -16.79 8.15 -39.80
N GLN A 841 -16.65 9.13 -40.69
CA GLN A 841 -17.73 10.06 -41.07
C GLN A 841 -18.88 9.35 -41.80
N LYS A 842 -18.58 8.46 -42.76
CA LYS A 842 -19.60 7.64 -43.44
C LYS A 842 -20.37 6.73 -42.48
N LEU A 843 -19.67 6.11 -41.52
CA LEU A 843 -20.31 5.30 -40.47
C LEU A 843 -21.15 6.16 -39.51
N LYS A 844 -20.68 7.36 -39.17
CA LYS A 844 -21.44 8.33 -38.36
C LYS A 844 -22.79 8.70 -39.00
N SER A 845 -22.89 8.79 -40.33
CA SER A 845 -24.16 9.01 -41.04
C SER A 845 -25.09 7.80 -41.10
N LEU A 846 -24.65 6.59 -40.71
CA LEU A 846 -25.50 5.39 -40.65
C LEU A 846 -26.07 5.14 -39.24
N ILE A 847 -25.50 5.76 -38.20
CA ILE A 847 -26.00 5.65 -36.83
C ILE A 847 -27.29 6.46 -36.69
N ASN A 848 -28.40 5.76 -36.43
CA ASN A 848 -29.69 6.39 -36.15
C ASN A 848 -29.84 6.62 -34.64
N ASP A 849 -29.82 7.89 -34.21
CA ASP A 849 -29.91 8.30 -32.81
C ASP A 849 -31.13 7.76 -32.03
N ASN A 850 -32.14 7.19 -32.72
CA ASN A 850 -33.38 6.69 -32.13
C ASN A 850 -33.61 5.18 -32.28
N LYS A 851 -32.76 4.43 -33.00
CA LYS A 851 -32.99 3.00 -33.22
C LYS A 851 -31.69 2.21 -33.49
N THR A 852 -31.56 1.06 -32.84
CA THR A 852 -30.58 0.02 -33.18
C THR A 852 -31.11 -0.94 -34.26
N PHE A 853 -30.21 -1.62 -34.96
CA PHE A 853 -30.52 -2.51 -36.07
C PHE A 853 -30.03 -3.94 -35.80
N ASP A 854 -30.39 -4.84 -36.71
CA ASP A 854 -29.89 -6.22 -36.72
C ASP A 854 -28.45 -6.32 -37.24
N PRO A 855 -27.69 -7.36 -36.86
CA PRO A 855 -26.24 -7.41 -37.10
C PRO A 855 -25.80 -7.28 -38.56
N ALA A 856 -26.67 -7.66 -39.50
CA ALA A 856 -26.45 -7.50 -40.94
C ALA A 856 -26.30 -6.03 -41.39
N HIS A 857 -27.01 -5.09 -40.75
CA HIS A 857 -26.93 -3.66 -41.05
C HIS A 857 -25.49 -3.12 -40.90
N TYR A 858 -24.73 -3.65 -39.94
CA TYR A 858 -23.38 -3.19 -39.65
C TYR A 858 -22.31 -3.77 -40.61
N GLY A 859 -22.72 -4.58 -41.60
CA GLY A 859 -21.84 -5.09 -42.68
C GLY A 859 -20.96 -6.28 -42.30
N SER A 860 -21.29 -7.00 -41.22
CA SER A 860 -20.50 -8.16 -40.78
C SER A 860 -20.69 -9.37 -41.68
N LYS A 861 -19.65 -9.76 -42.41
CA LYS A 861 -19.66 -10.93 -43.30
C LYS A 861 -19.38 -12.25 -42.57
N TRP A 862 -18.68 -12.18 -41.44
CA TRP A 862 -18.18 -13.36 -40.72
C TRP A 862 -18.57 -13.36 -39.24
N GLY A 863 -18.43 -14.52 -38.59
CA GLY A 863 -18.59 -14.69 -37.15
C GLY A 863 -17.44 -14.08 -36.33
N GLN A 864 -17.74 -13.70 -35.09
CA GLN A 864 -16.70 -13.29 -34.13
C GLN A 864 -15.93 -14.50 -33.60
N VAL A 865 -14.67 -14.26 -33.27
CA VAL A 865 -13.90 -15.08 -32.33
C VAL A 865 -14.01 -14.49 -30.93
N TYR A 866 -14.27 -15.36 -29.95
CA TYR A 866 -14.51 -15.02 -28.54
C TYR A 866 -13.30 -15.43 -27.68
N ASP A 867 -12.29 -14.55 -27.60
CA ASP A 867 -11.17 -14.68 -26.67
C ASP A 867 -11.58 -14.29 -25.23
N HIS A 868 -10.83 -14.74 -24.21
CA HIS A 868 -11.25 -14.72 -22.80
C HIS A 868 -10.09 -14.41 -21.79
N GLY A 869 -10.34 -14.68 -20.49
CA GLY A 869 -9.36 -14.96 -19.42
C GLY A 869 -8.01 -14.24 -19.47
N THR A 870 -8.02 -12.93 -19.23
CA THR A 870 -6.87 -12.05 -19.42
C THR A 870 -6.42 -11.37 -18.11
N THR A 871 -5.20 -10.84 -18.08
CA THR A 871 -4.71 -9.82 -17.12
C THR A 871 -4.05 -8.65 -17.89
N HIS A 872 -3.95 -7.48 -17.25
CA HIS A 872 -3.29 -6.30 -17.80
C HIS A 872 -2.40 -5.61 -16.75
N ALA A 873 -1.29 -5.03 -17.20
CA ALA A 873 -0.36 -4.24 -16.40
C ALA A 873 -0.01 -2.91 -17.09
N CYS A 874 -0.13 -1.80 -16.34
CA CYS A 874 0.37 -0.48 -16.74
C CYS A 874 1.52 -0.04 -15.82
N VAL A 875 2.63 0.41 -16.42
CA VAL A 875 3.83 0.89 -15.71
C VAL A 875 4.29 2.21 -16.30
N VAL A 876 4.65 3.18 -15.45
CA VAL A 876 5.35 4.42 -15.85
C VAL A 876 6.48 4.71 -14.88
N ASP A 877 7.70 4.91 -15.39
CA ASP A 877 8.89 5.15 -14.57
C ASP A 877 9.26 6.64 -14.41
N GLY A 878 10.34 6.90 -13.66
CA GLY A 878 10.83 8.24 -13.32
C GLY A 878 11.33 9.05 -14.50
N LYS A 879 11.73 8.41 -15.60
CA LYS A 879 12.10 9.07 -16.87
C LYS A 879 10.93 9.17 -17.84
N ARG A 880 9.74 8.68 -17.45
CA ARG A 880 8.53 8.56 -18.29
C ARG A 880 8.71 7.59 -19.46
N ASN A 881 9.52 6.55 -19.26
CA ASN A 881 9.30 5.31 -20.02
C ASN A 881 7.99 4.67 -19.55
N VAL A 882 7.32 3.98 -20.48
CA VAL A 882 5.98 3.42 -20.30
C VAL A 882 5.95 1.98 -20.79
N VAL A 883 5.22 1.14 -20.07
CA VAL A 883 4.74 -0.16 -20.57
C VAL A 883 3.23 -0.25 -20.37
N SER A 884 2.52 -0.67 -21.41
CA SER A 884 1.16 -1.21 -21.33
C SER A 884 1.21 -2.64 -21.87
N MET A 885 0.79 -3.61 -21.07
CA MET A 885 0.99 -5.03 -21.38
C MET A 885 -0.23 -5.86 -21.02
N THR A 886 -0.71 -6.63 -21.99
CA THR A 886 -1.83 -7.56 -21.82
C THR A 886 -1.33 -8.99 -22.00
N MET A 887 -1.72 -9.90 -21.12
CA MET A 887 -1.25 -11.29 -21.10
C MET A 887 -2.40 -12.26 -20.85
N SER A 888 -2.30 -13.49 -21.36
CA SER A 888 -3.39 -14.48 -21.28
C SER A 888 -2.91 -15.93 -21.33
N LEU A 889 -3.77 -16.84 -20.86
CA LEU A 889 -3.81 -18.27 -21.26
C LEU A 889 -5.00 -18.56 -22.21
N ASN A 890 -5.60 -17.50 -22.76
CA ASN A 890 -6.96 -17.42 -23.29
C ASN A 890 -8.05 -17.71 -22.24
N SER A 891 -8.64 -18.90 -22.18
CA SER A 891 -9.71 -19.19 -21.23
C SER A 891 -9.22 -19.33 -19.79
N HIS A 892 -10.13 -19.42 -18.81
CA HIS A 892 -9.73 -19.74 -17.44
C HIS A 892 -8.98 -21.07 -17.37
N PHE A 893 -7.76 -21.06 -16.82
CA PHE A 893 -6.80 -22.17 -16.84
C PHE A 893 -6.47 -22.69 -18.26
N GLY A 894 -6.65 -21.87 -19.30
CA GLY A 894 -6.40 -22.19 -20.70
C GLY A 894 -7.04 -23.51 -21.14
N SER A 895 -6.18 -24.44 -21.57
CA SER A 895 -6.52 -25.81 -22.00
C SER A 895 -7.12 -26.71 -20.91
N LYS A 896 -7.19 -26.24 -19.66
CA LYS A 896 -7.50 -27.04 -18.45
C LYS A 896 -6.44 -28.10 -18.13
N PHE A 897 -5.27 -28.02 -18.75
CA PHE A 897 -4.15 -28.92 -18.55
C PHE A 897 -2.97 -28.18 -17.88
N VAL A 898 -2.32 -28.86 -16.93
CA VAL A 898 -1.08 -28.41 -16.28
C VAL A 898 -0.02 -29.51 -16.42
N SER A 899 1.14 -29.15 -16.96
CA SER A 899 2.19 -30.12 -17.27
C SER A 899 2.70 -30.85 -16.00
N PRO A 900 2.58 -32.19 -15.92
CA PRO A 900 2.98 -32.94 -14.74
C PRO A 900 4.49 -32.92 -14.47
N SER A 901 5.35 -32.67 -15.45
CA SER A 901 6.80 -32.49 -15.23
C SER A 901 7.16 -31.06 -14.78
N THR A 902 6.62 -30.02 -15.42
CA THR A 902 7.07 -28.63 -15.23
C THR A 902 6.19 -27.78 -14.30
N GLY A 903 4.94 -28.18 -14.05
CA GLY A 903 3.95 -27.36 -13.36
C GLY A 903 3.42 -26.15 -14.15
N ILE A 904 3.66 -26.09 -15.46
CA ILE A 904 3.18 -25.00 -16.32
C ILE A 904 1.70 -25.22 -16.68
N PHE A 905 0.86 -24.23 -16.36
CA PHE A 905 -0.51 -24.12 -16.87
C PHE A 905 -0.46 -23.67 -18.34
N LEU A 906 -1.16 -24.37 -19.22
CA LEU A 906 -1.00 -24.20 -20.67
C LEU A 906 -2.24 -23.58 -21.32
N ASN A 907 -2.00 -22.64 -22.23
CA ASN A 907 -3.04 -21.91 -22.96
C ASN A 907 -4.00 -22.83 -23.74
N ASN A 908 -5.22 -22.37 -24.03
CA ASN A 908 -6.05 -22.91 -25.13
C ASN A 908 -6.05 -21.95 -26.32
N GLN A 909 -4.87 -21.46 -26.71
CA GLN A 909 -4.80 -20.31 -27.61
C GLN A 909 -5.21 -20.66 -29.06
N MET A 910 -5.23 -21.94 -29.44
CA MET A 910 -5.83 -22.40 -30.70
C MET A 910 -7.35 -22.14 -30.78
N TYR A 911 -8.01 -21.86 -29.65
CA TYR A 911 -9.43 -21.45 -29.62
C TYR A 911 -9.70 -20.13 -30.34
N ASP A 912 -8.70 -19.24 -30.42
CA ASP A 912 -8.87 -17.94 -31.08
C ASP A 912 -8.70 -17.99 -32.62
N PHE A 913 -8.61 -19.18 -33.21
CA PHE A 913 -8.76 -19.35 -34.66
C PHE A 913 -10.22 -19.62 -35.05
N SER A 914 -10.58 -19.17 -36.25
CA SER A 914 -11.78 -19.61 -36.95
C SER A 914 -11.60 -21.06 -37.44
N ILE A 915 -12.64 -21.90 -37.32
CA ILE A 915 -12.68 -23.24 -37.94
C ILE A 915 -13.72 -23.21 -39.07
N PRO A 916 -13.47 -23.79 -40.26
CA PRO A 916 -14.45 -23.84 -41.35
C PRO A 916 -15.80 -24.46 -40.97
N ASN A 917 -16.83 -24.07 -41.71
CA ASN A 917 -18.19 -24.62 -41.67
C ASN A 917 -18.89 -24.58 -40.28
N ARG A 918 -18.41 -23.76 -39.35
CA ARG A 918 -18.94 -23.65 -37.98
C ARG A 918 -19.72 -22.35 -37.77
N GLY A 919 -21.03 -22.47 -37.56
CA GLY A 919 -21.91 -21.38 -37.11
C GLY A 919 -22.41 -20.43 -38.21
N THR A 920 -23.24 -19.47 -37.81
CA THR A 920 -23.83 -18.44 -38.67
C THR A 920 -23.77 -17.10 -37.93
N PRO A 921 -23.25 -16.01 -38.52
CA PRO A 921 -22.61 -15.92 -39.85
C PRO A 921 -21.33 -16.77 -39.97
N PRO A 922 -20.87 -17.08 -41.19
CA PRO A 922 -19.81 -18.04 -41.43
C PRO A 922 -18.45 -17.65 -40.81
N PRO A 923 -17.58 -18.62 -40.50
CA PRO A 923 -16.31 -18.38 -39.83
C PRO A 923 -15.31 -17.63 -40.74
N SER A 924 -14.55 -16.67 -40.18
CA SER A 924 -13.67 -15.79 -40.97
C SER A 924 -12.47 -16.52 -41.58
N PRO A 925 -12.30 -16.52 -42.93
CA PRO A 925 -11.18 -17.18 -43.59
C PRO A 925 -9.82 -16.56 -43.28
N ALA A 926 -9.77 -15.24 -43.01
CA ALA A 926 -8.56 -14.52 -42.64
C ALA A 926 -7.89 -15.14 -41.39
N ASN A 927 -8.70 -15.68 -40.49
CA ASN A 927 -8.29 -16.25 -39.21
C ASN A 927 -8.44 -17.79 -39.15
N PHE A 928 -8.43 -18.50 -40.29
CA PHE A 928 -8.30 -19.97 -40.29
C PHE A 928 -6.90 -20.41 -39.79
N ILE A 929 -6.85 -21.59 -39.15
CA ILE A 929 -5.64 -22.26 -38.63
C ILE A 929 -4.68 -22.58 -39.78
N GLN A 930 -3.39 -22.29 -39.57
CA GLN A 930 -2.26 -22.74 -40.38
C GLN A 930 -1.04 -22.96 -39.47
N PRO A 931 -0.08 -23.84 -39.83
CA PRO A 931 1.19 -23.99 -39.11
C PRO A 931 1.90 -22.64 -38.89
N TYR A 932 2.51 -22.45 -37.72
CA TYR A 932 3.27 -21.25 -37.31
C TYR A 932 2.50 -19.91 -37.29
N LYS A 933 1.19 -19.91 -37.58
CA LYS A 933 0.34 -18.71 -37.55
C LYS A 933 -0.03 -18.31 -36.12
N ARG A 934 -0.28 -17.02 -35.88
CA ARG A 934 -0.80 -16.47 -34.62
C ARG A 934 -2.31 -16.22 -34.73
N PRO A 935 -3.12 -16.58 -33.72
CA PRO A 935 -4.55 -16.32 -33.76
C PRO A 935 -4.87 -14.86 -33.42
N LEU A 936 -5.90 -14.32 -34.07
CA LEU A 936 -6.51 -13.01 -33.81
C LEU A 936 -6.73 -12.78 -32.31
N SER A 937 -6.59 -11.53 -31.85
CA SER A 937 -6.75 -11.16 -30.44
C SER A 937 -7.53 -9.85 -30.28
N SER A 938 -8.25 -9.70 -29.16
CA SER A 938 -8.97 -8.46 -28.79
C SER A 938 -8.16 -7.55 -27.86
N MET A 939 -6.92 -7.92 -27.51
CA MET A 939 -6.06 -7.11 -26.64
C MET A 939 -5.82 -5.71 -27.21
N ALA A 940 -5.85 -4.68 -26.35
CA ALA A 940 -5.69 -3.27 -26.72
C ALA A 940 -4.74 -2.49 -25.77
N PRO A 941 -3.49 -2.93 -25.55
CA PRO A 941 -2.51 -2.16 -24.78
C PRO A 941 -2.24 -0.82 -25.47
N THR A 942 -2.44 0.30 -24.77
CA THR A 942 -2.60 1.62 -25.39
C THR A 942 -1.92 2.74 -24.60
N ILE A 943 -1.24 3.63 -25.31
CA ILE A 943 -0.62 4.85 -24.80
C ILE A 943 -1.26 6.05 -25.51
N ILE A 944 -1.65 7.07 -24.73
CA ILE A 944 -2.30 8.29 -25.20
C ILE A 944 -1.32 9.44 -25.02
N LEU A 945 -1.06 10.18 -26.10
CA LEU A 945 -0.10 11.27 -26.18
C LEU A 945 -0.82 12.60 -26.44
N LYS A 946 -0.34 13.69 -25.81
CA LYS A 946 -0.71 15.08 -26.14
C LYS A 946 0.52 15.76 -26.76
N ALA A 947 0.30 16.72 -27.67
CA ALA A 947 1.34 17.65 -28.07
C ALA A 947 1.91 18.42 -26.86
N ARG A 948 3.18 18.85 -26.94
CA ARG A 948 3.65 19.95 -26.11
C ARG A 948 3.09 21.27 -26.66
N ASN A 949 2.95 22.29 -25.81
CA ASN A 949 2.55 23.66 -26.17
C ASN A 949 1.26 23.81 -27.01
N SER A 950 0.19 23.10 -26.63
CA SER A 950 -1.10 23.07 -27.36
C SER A 950 -1.92 24.37 -27.40
N HIS A 951 -1.30 25.52 -27.15
CA HIS A 951 -1.91 26.86 -27.30
C HIS A 951 -1.57 27.49 -28.67
N LEU A 952 -0.48 27.07 -29.32
CA LEU A 952 -0.10 27.56 -30.65
C LEU A 952 -0.78 26.71 -31.74
N LYS A 953 -2.02 27.11 -32.06
CA LYS A 953 -3.01 26.33 -32.83
C LYS A 953 -2.64 26.05 -34.30
N TYR A 954 -1.57 26.65 -34.82
CA TYR A 954 -1.24 26.69 -36.26
C TYR A 954 0.12 26.05 -36.62
N ILE A 955 0.81 25.39 -35.68
CA ILE A 955 2.15 24.84 -35.89
C ILE A 955 2.11 23.30 -35.85
N PRO A 956 2.76 22.57 -36.80
CA PRO A 956 2.66 21.12 -36.88
C PRO A 956 3.16 20.33 -35.65
N LEU A 957 2.55 19.17 -35.43
CA LEU A 957 2.82 18.29 -34.27
C LEU A 957 4.29 17.85 -34.14
N PHE A 958 5.03 17.78 -35.26
CA PHE A 958 6.44 17.39 -35.28
C PHE A 958 7.38 18.46 -34.71
N VAL A 959 6.97 19.74 -34.64
CA VAL A 959 7.82 20.86 -34.20
C VAL A 959 8.01 20.88 -32.68
N TYR A 960 6.97 20.53 -31.92
CA TYR A 960 7.01 20.56 -30.44
C TYR A 960 7.20 19.19 -29.78
N GLY A 961 7.02 18.11 -30.54
CA GLY A 961 7.02 16.75 -30.01
C GLY A 961 5.84 16.46 -29.07
N THR A 962 5.80 15.22 -28.56
CA THR A 962 4.69 14.72 -27.74
C THR A 962 5.11 14.39 -26.32
N GLN A 963 4.12 14.28 -25.43
CA GLN A 963 4.25 13.89 -24.04
C GLN A 963 3.15 12.88 -23.66
N VAL A 964 3.49 11.94 -22.78
CA VAL A 964 2.56 10.90 -22.31
C VAL A 964 1.43 11.57 -21.52
N LYS A 965 0.20 11.45 -22.01
CA LYS A 965 -0.99 11.97 -21.34
C LYS A 965 -1.65 10.91 -20.47
N ALA A 966 -1.76 9.69 -20.97
CA ALA A 966 -2.27 8.54 -20.23
C ALA A 966 -1.78 7.21 -20.83
N VAL A 967 -1.98 6.12 -20.09
CA VAL A 967 -1.64 4.74 -20.41
C VAL A 967 -2.78 3.88 -19.94
N ILE A 968 -3.31 3.00 -20.80
CA ILE A 968 -4.47 2.17 -20.50
C ILE A 968 -4.36 0.80 -21.16
N GLY A 969 -4.94 -0.19 -20.52
CA GLY A 969 -5.41 -1.38 -21.19
C GLY A 969 -6.33 -2.17 -20.27
N ALA A 970 -7.00 -3.16 -20.85
CA ALA A 970 -7.97 -3.97 -20.14
C ALA A 970 -7.71 -5.46 -20.33
N ALA A 971 -8.35 -6.23 -19.46
CA ALA A 971 -8.50 -7.66 -19.52
C ALA A 971 -9.99 -8.04 -19.57
N GLY A 972 -10.32 -9.16 -20.21
CA GLY A 972 -11.70 -9.60 -20.46
C GLY A 972 -12.01 -9.96 -21.91
N GLY A 973 -11.03 -10.46 -22.67
CA GLY A 973 -11.27 -11.03 -24.00
C GLY A 973 -11.89 -10.06 -25.02
N LEU A 974 -12.91 -10.51 -25.75
CA LEU A 974 -13.63 -9.73 -26.77
C LEU A 974 -14.17 -8.37 -26.27
N MET A 975 -14.33 -8.21 -24.96
CA MET A 975 -14.84 -6.99 -24.34
C MET A 975 -13.75 -5.94 -24.07
N ILE A 976 -12.46 -6.29 -24.17
CA ILE A 976 -11.32 -5.39 -23.95
C ILE A 976 -11.40 -4.08 -24.76
N PRO A 977 -11.71 -4.08 -26.08
CA PRO A 977 -11.73 -2.86 -26.87
C PRO A 977 -12.83 -1.90 -26.41
N ASN A 978 -13.97 -2.43 -25.97
CA ASN A 978 -15.08 -1.63 -25.48
C ASN A 978 -14.76 -1.01 -24.12
N ALA A 979 -14.31 -1.81 -23.15
CA ALA A 979 -14.00 -1.33 -21.81
C ALA A 979 -12.87 -0.27 -21.81
N VAL A 980 -11.86 -0.42 -22.69
CA VAL A 980 -10.85 0.63 -22.90
C VAL A 980 -11.48 1.89 -23.50
N THR A 981 -12.37 1.74 -24.48
CA THR A 981 -13.05 2.88 -25.12
C THR A 981 -13.97 3.64 -24.15
N GLU A 982 -14.77 2.95 -23.33
CA GLU A 982 -15.67 3.57 -22.34
C GLU A 982 -14.89 4.38 -21.31
N VAL A 983 -13.82 3.82 -20.73
CA VAL A 983 -12.95 4.56 -19.78
C VAL A 983 -12.31 5.79 -20.45
N LEU A 984 -11.90 5.68 -21.72
CA LEU A 984 -11.34 6.80 -22.47
C LEU A 984 -12.38 7.88 -22.80
N VAL A 985 -13.62 7.52 -23.12
CA VAL A 985 -14.73 8.48 -23.32
C VAL A 985 -15.08 9.17 -22.00
N ASN A 986 -15.19 8.42 -20.90
CA ASN A 986 -15.43 8.96 -19.57
C ASN A 986 -14.35 9.99 -19.18
N TYR A 987 -13.08 9.64 -19.35
CA TYR A 987 -11.96 10.50 -18.95
C TYR A 987 -11.67 11.66 -19.93
N LEU A 988 -11.50 11.37 -21.22
CA LEU A 988 -11.06 12.35 -22.21
C LEU A 988 -12.20 13.26 -22.69
N HIS A 989 -13.43 12.73 -22.81
CA HIS A 989 -14.56 13.47 -23.32
C HIS A 989 -15.46 14.02 -22.20
N LEU A 990 -16.01 13.15 -21.34
CA LEU A 990 -16.92 13.55 -20.24
C LEU A 990 -16.20 14.21 -19.05
N ARG A 991 -14.86 14.25 -19.05
CA ARG A 991 -13.99 14.85 -18.02
C ARG A 991 -14.15 14.26 -16.61
N ILE A 992 -14.72 13.06 -16.51
CA ILE A 992 -14.82 12.28 -15.27
C ILE A 992 -13.39 12.01 -14.75
N ASN A 993 -13.18 12.00 -13.43
CA ASN A 993 -11.84 11.76 -12.89
C ASN A 993 -11.36 10.30 -13.15
N PRO A 994 -10.05 10.01 -13.13
CA PRO A 994 -9.54 8.71 -13.55
C PRO A 994 -10.01 7.50 -12.74
N LEU A 995 -10.39 7.66 -11.46
CA LEU A 995 -10.91 6.57 -10.65
C LEU A 995 -12.35 6.26 -11.06
N ASP A 996 -13.22 7.27 -11.03
CA ASP A 996 -14.63 7.12 -11.40
C ASP A 996 -14.80 6.71 -12.86
N ALA A 997 -13.92 7.17 -13.76
CA ALA A 997 -13.91 6.76 -15.16
C ALA A 997 -13.67 5.25 -15.34
N VAL A 998 -12.90 4.62 -14.44
CA VAL A 998 -12.65 3.17 -14.39
C VAL A 998 -13.75 2.44 -13.61
N LEU A 999 -14.24 3.00 -12.49
CA LEU A 999 -15.29 2.37 -11.69
C LEU A 999 -16.69 2.47 -12.31
N ALA A 1000 -16.91 3.38 -13.27
CA ALA A 1000 -18.17 3.51 -14.01
C ALA A 1000 -18.72 2.15 -14.51
N PRO A 1001 -20.03 1.87 -14.34
CA PRO A 1001 -20.67 0.67 -14.90
C PRO A 1001 -20.60 0.65 -16.43
N ARG A 1002 -20.27 -0.51 -17.00
CA ARG A 1002 -20.03 -0.71 -18.43
C ARG A 1002 -21.17 -1.38 -19.17
N PHE A 1003 -21.20 -1.18 -20.47
CA PHE A 1003 -22.00 -1.95 -21.42
C PHE A 1003 -21.11 -2.90 -22.21
N TYR A 1004 -21.67 -3.93 -22.83
CA TYR A 1004 -20.93 -4.86 -23.70
C TYR A 1004 -21.81 -5.37 -24.83
N HIS A 1005 -21.27 -5.45 -26.05
CA HIS A 1005 -21.95 -6.04 -27.21
C HIS A 1005 -20.95 -6.90 -27.99
N MET A 1006 -21.41 -8.05 -28.52
CA MET A 1006 -20.56 -8.97 -29.31
C MET A 1006 -20.91 -8.99 -30.80
N LEU A 1007 -21.86 -8.15 -31.22
CA LEU A 1007 -22.52 -8.12 -32.54
C LEU A 1007 -23.39 -9.37 -32.81
N TYR A 1008 -22.87 -10.57 -32.54
CA TYR A 1008 -23.64 -11.81 -32.49
C TYR A 1008 -23.48 -12.47 -31.11
N PRO A 1009 -24.59 -12.80 -30.41
CA PRO A 1009 -25.97 -12.39 -30.69
C PRO A 1009 -26.15 -10.87 -30.58
N ASN A 1010 -27.28 -10.34 -31.08
CA ASN A 1010 -27.61 -8.90 -31.04
C ASN A 1010 -28.10 -8.45 -29.66
N VAL A 1011 -27.34 -8.79 -28.61
CA VAL A 1011 -27.68 -8.55 -27.20
C VAL A 1011 -26.70 -7.53 -26.62
N LEU A 1012 -27.26 -6.48 -26.04
CA LEU A 1012 -26.55 -5.50 -25.24
C LEU A 1012 -26.54 -5.96 -23.78
N TYR A 1013 -25.39 -6.41 -23.32
CA TYR A 1013 -25.17 -6.68 -21.92
C TYR A 1013 -24.86 -5.37 -21.18
N HIS A 1014 -25.33 -5.27 -19.94
CA HIS A 1014 -25.02 -4.14 -19.05
C HIS A 1014 -24.55 -4.67 -17.70
N GLU A 1015 -23.59 -4.01 -17.06
CA GLU A 1015 -23.13 -4.44 -15.75
C GLU A 1015 -24.22 -4.33 -14.68
N GLU A 1016 -24.45 -5.44 -13.99
CA GLU A 1016 -25.16 -5.50 -12.72
C GLU A 1016 -24.42 -6.50 -11.81
N TYR A 1017 -23.54 -5.97 -10.97
CA TYR A 1017 -22.56 -6.74 -10.19
C TYR A 1017 -22.24 -6.04 -8.87
N SER A 1018 -22.15 -6.82 -7.78
CA SER A 1018 -21.66 -6.34 -6.48
C SER A 1018 -20.29 -6.95 -6.18
N SER A 1019 -19.32 -6.14 -5.77
CA SER A 1019 -18.03 -6.64 -5.28
C SER A 1019 -18.17 -7.33 -3.92
N ALA A 1020 -17.22 -8.21 -3.58
CA ALA A 1020 -17.08 -8.73 -2.22
C ALA A 1020 -16.78 -7.64 -1.17
N GLY A 1021 -16.39 -6.43 -1.61
CA GLY A 1021 -16.22 -5.23 -0.78
C GLY A 1021 -17.48 -4.36 -0.65
N SER A 1022 -18.63 -4.83 -1.14
CA SER A 1022 -19.95 -4.15 -1.19
C SER A 1022 -20.15 -3.02 -2.23
N ASP A 1023 -19.18 -2.79 -3.12
CA ASP A 1023 -19.35 -1.84 -4.25
C ASP A 1023 -20.39 -2.38 -5.24
N LYS A 1024 -21.45 -1.62 -5.54
CA LYS A 1024 -22.47 -2.02 -6.53
C LYS A 1024 -22.28 -1.29 -7.86
N TYR A 1025 -21.82 -2.04 -8.86
CA TYR A 1025 -21.75 -1.61 -10.26
C TYR A 1025 -23.09 -1.91 -10.94
N SER A 1026 -23.86 -0.87 -11.25
CA SER A 1026 -25.16 -1.00 -11.90
C SER A 1026 -25.41 0.19 -12.81
N CYS A 1027 -25.75 -0.07 -14.08
CA CYS A 1027 -26.20 0.98 -14.99
C CYS A 1027 -27.50 1.64 -14.49
N GLY A 1028 -27.66 2.94 -14.71
CA GLY A 1028 -28.83 3.70 -14.24
C GLY A 1028 -30.13 3.30 -14.96
N PRO A 1029 -31.28 3.21 -14.26
CA PRO A 1029 -32.52 2.69 -14.84
C PRO A 1029 -33.06 3.54 -16.00
N GLU A 1030 -32.79 4.84 -16.00
CA GLU A 1030 -33.16 5.76 -17.08
C GLU A 1030 -32.38 5.43 -18.38
N ILE A 1031 -31.08 5.13 -18.27
CA ILE A 1031 -30.24 4.71 -19.40
C ILE A 1031 -30.75 3.40 -19.98
N LEU A 1032 -31.06 2.42 -19.12
CA LEU A 1032 -31.62 1.13 -19.54
C LEU A 1032 -32.99 1.31 -20.22
N LYS A 1033 -33.89 2.15 -19.67
CA LYS A 1033 -35.18 2.49 -20.29
C LYS A 1033 -34.98 3.16 -21.66
N SER A 1034 -34.05 4.11 -21.77
CA SER A 1034 -33.76 4.81 -23.03
C SER A 1034 -33.21 3.86 -24.11
N LEU A 1035 -32.28 2.98 -23.76
CA LEU A 1035 -31.71 1.98 -24.68
C LEU A 1035 -32.76 0.95 -25.13
N LYS A 1036 -33.59 0.44 -24.20
CA LYS A 1036 -34.70 -0.47 -24.53
C LYS A 1036 -35.71 0.19 -25.46
N ASN A 1037 -36.05 1.47 -25.24
CA ASN A 1037 -36.93 2.23 -26.13
C ASN A 1037 -36.32 2.44 -27.53
N LYS A 1038 -35.00 2.45 -27.66
CA LYS A 1038 -34.27 2.48 -28.95
C LYS A 1038 -34.05 1.07 -29.55
N GLY A 1039 -34.74 0.05 -29.04
CA GLY A 1039 -34.74 -1.32 -29.55
C GLY A 1039 -33.59 -2.22 -29.07
N HIS A 1040 -32.75 -1.79 -28.12
CA HIS A 1040 -31.69 -2.66 -27.60
C HIS A 1040 -32.26 -3.80 -26.76
N VAL A 1041 -31.92 -5.03 -27.13
CA VAL A 1041 -32.20 -6.23 -26.32
C VAL A 1041 -31.22 -6.25 -25.15
N LEU A 1042 -31.72 -5.97 -23.95
CA LEU A 1042 -30.90 -5.83 -22.74
C LEU A 1042 -30.78 -7.17 -21.98
N GLN A 1043 -29.56 -7.52 -21.58
CA GLN A 1043 -29.30 -8.64 -20.67
C GLN A 1043 -28.33 -8.20 -19.55
N LYS A 1044 -28.46 -8.79 -18.36
CA LYS A 1044 -27.52 -8.55 -17.26
C LYS A 1044 -26.19 -9.23 -17.55
N GLY A 1045 -25.09 -8.48 -17.48
CA GLY A 1045 -23.72 -8.97 -17.48
C GLY A 1045 -23.09 -8.82 -16.10
N HIS A 1046 -22.18 -9.72 -15.76
CA HIS A 1046 -21.31 -9.55 -14.59
C HIS A 1046 -20.12 -8.65 -14.94
N GLY A 1047 -19.28 -8.30 -13.96
CA GLY A 1047 -18.07 -7.50 -14.16
C GLY A 1047 -17.00 -8.23 -14.98
N TRP A 1048 -17.21 -8.36 -16.30
CA TRP A 1048 -16.41 -9.16 -17.22
C TRP A 1048 -15.06 -8.55 -17.57
N THR A 1049 -14.90 -7.24 -17.41
CA THR A 1049 -13.66 -6.53 -17.73
C THR A 1049 -13.06 -5.82 -16.52
N ILE A 1050 -11.76 -5.59 -16.61
CA ILE A 1050 -11.00 -4.74 -15.70
C ILE A 1050 -10.05 -3.85 -16.50
N CYS A 1051 -9.94 -2.59 -16.13
CA CYS A 1051 -9.00 -1.63 -16.71
C CYS A 1051 -7.90 -1.25 -15.71
N GLN A 1052 -6.63 -1.25 -16.14
CA GLN A 1052 -5.57 -0.52 -15.44
C GLN A 1052 -5.36 0.81 -16.16
N PHE A 1053 -5.23 1.90 -15.42
CA PHE A 1053 -5.18 3.23 -16.00
C PHE A 1053 -4.16 4.11 -15.28
N VAL A 1054 -3.25 4.74 -16.04
CA VAL A 1054 -2.29 5.71 -15.52
C VAL A 1054 -2.46 7.02 -16.27
N VAL A 1055 -2.62 8.11 -15.55
CA VAL A 1055 -2.80 9.46 -16.10
C VAL A 1055 -1.66 10.36 -15.62
N GLN A 1056 -1.00 11.03 -16.56
CA GLN A 1056 -0.06 12.10 -16.22
C GLN A 1056 -0.80 13.45 -16.19
N LYS A 1057 -0.55 14.24 -15.14
CA LYS A 1057 -0.94 15.65 -15.09
C LYS A 1057 0.12 16.48 -15.81
N LEU A 1058 -0.30 17.20 -16.86
CA LEU A 1058 0.60 17.94 -17.76
C LEU A 1058 0.71 19.43 -17.42
N GLU A 1059 -0.31 19.98 -16.77
CA GLU A 1059 -0.50 21.41 -16.56
C GLU A 1059 -0.85 21.73 -15.09
N GLY A 1060 -0.54 22.96 -14.65
CA GLY A 1060 -0.74 23.43 -13.27
C GLY A 1060 0.35 23.02 -12.27
N PRO A 1061 0.23 23.37 -10.98
CA PRO A 1061 1.27 23.16 -9.95
C PRO A 1061 1.60 21.68 -9.69
N ASN A 1062 0.68 20.80 -10.08
CA ASN A 1062 0.83 19.35 -9.97
C ASN A 1062 1.35 18.71 -11.27
N SER A 1063 1.89 19.49 -12.21
CA SER A 1063 2.48 18.94 -13.43
C SER A 1063 3.59 17.93 -13.12
N GLY A 1064 3.69 16.92 -13.97
CA GLY A 1064 4.55 15.75 -13.81
C GLY A 1064 4.04 14.70 -12.82
N GLN A 1065 2.97 14.94 -12.05
CA GLN A 1065 2.38 13.89 -11.21
C GLN A 1065 1.77 12.78 -12.07
N LEU A 1066 1.88 11.54 -11.57
CA LEU A 1066 1.25 10.35 -12.10
C LEU A 1066 0.12 9.95 -11.13
N LEU A 1067 -1.08 9.77 -11.66
CA LEU A 1067 -2.21 9.16 -10.96
C LEU A 1067 -2.44 7.78 -11.61
N ALA A 1068 -2.20 6.71 -10.86
CA ALA A 1068 -2.44 5.34 -11.29
C ALA A 1068 -3.69 4.78 -10.61
N VAL A 1069 -4.44 3.96 -11.33
CA VAL A 1069 -5.75 3.43 -10.96
C VAL A 1069 -5.82 1.96 -11.35
N THR A 1070 -6.41 1.15 -10.46
CA THR A 1070 -6.72 -0.26 -10.68
C THR A 1070 -8.21 -0.50 -10.49
N ASP A 1071 -8.84 -1.16 -11.46
CA ASP A 1071 -10.23 -1.57 -11.37
C ASP A 1071 -10.47 -2.59 -10.25
N GLN A 1072 -11.32 -2.21 -9.28
CA GLN A 1072 -11.57 -3.00 -8.07
C GLN A 1072 -12.42 -4.26 -8.33
N ARG A 1073 -13.00 -4.46 -9.53
CA ARG A 1073 -13.77 -5.69 -9.87
C ARG A 1073 -12.97 -7.00 -9.65
N LYS A 1074 -11.63 -6.97 -9.73
CA LYS A 1074 -10.73 -8.09 -9.37
C LYS A 1074 -9.98 -7.92 -8.02
N GLY A 1075 -10.02 -6.76 -7.37
CA GLY A 1075 -9.43 -6.51 -6.04
C GLY A 1075 -7.94 -6.12 -5.99
N GLY A 1076 -7.29 -5.91 -7.13
CA GLY A 1076 -5.92 -5.39 -7.18
C GLY A 1076 -5.79 -3.93 -6.74
N SER A 1077 -4.57 -3.40 -6.67
CA SER A 1077 -4.34 -1.97 -6.36
C SER A 1077 -3.12 -1.42 -7.10
N ALA A 1078 -3.18 -0.13 -7.44
CA ALA A 1078 -2.06 0.61 -7.98
C ALA A 1078 -1.11 1.05 -6.86
N VAL A 1079 0.19 1.11 -7.13
CA VAL A 1079 1.21 1.59 -6.17
C VAL A 1079 2.19 2.54 -6.85
N GLY A 1080 2.84 3.41 -6.07
CA GLY A 1080 3.84 4.35 -6.59
C GLY A 1080 4.82 4.87 -5.54
N TYR A 1081 5.65 5.85 -5.95
CA TYR A 1081 6.70 6.54 -5.18
C TYR A 1081 7.13 7.89 -5.81
#